data_AF-A0A401PAM5-F1
#
_entry.id   AF-A0A401PAM5-F1
#
_cell.length_a   1.000
_cell.length_b   1.000
_cell.length_c   1.000
_cell.angle_alpha   90.00
_cell.angle_beta   90.00
_cell.angle_gamma   90.00
#
_symmetry.space_group_name_H-M   'P 1'
#
loop_
_entity.id
_entity.type
_entity.pdbx_description
1 polymer ?
#
loop_
_entity_poly.entity_id
_entity_poly.type
_entity_poly.pdbx_seq_one_letter_code
_entity_poly.pdbx_strand_id
1 'polypeptide(L)'
;MATGVSRQPHHSGTAGKLGSTAGGAAEYNQELHLKMSKKIAQLTKVIYALNTKNDEHEAAIEALKEAHEDEIQQIFDETKEKILQYKGKINEEVELRKKIQSLEESLEQHEQMKQKALAEFEAYKQQVEDMQLSAGSHQMQGFAVMSRNIQEIKENFDDKLQQFIQLETQFGQNKQQTLEDLEAAHKLEIQNLLSSHHNLHETSSKQQEKLQQLLNDELISTNNKIKELALSKQKLVEEFEAKFSKAQAFHKYEIEGLKSQQTSENLLQWKQKESQLKTEFQIQETTLKKALDKLQMELQITQEDASQMRKKCEQFQGALNKAENIVQMLQHQLKEGQEKADGTLTKQKQLEDELLTCKDCIQQQSTELLLKSSLIGTLQATQLTHEATIRELESQHCRLKERLTHLEEERNILHNNNQTLDERQRQQLLTIEKSLNEEKEMQRQYYEEKITNLHHKLEEETIYLRNTFRDNVKELSQMHQATLESVQGTHEREKKKLQLEMDQHLEKDRLRIEEEKNQFKQQMENLREELTAKLNTANQEVCRLQELVKKSEQGLGSAEGHISSLKNAQERLQNDLDSCRAKLRETKHDKLCEKLERQHEEEKRSALGKLSHLKDQENSAEKESWQKKVEDLLNQISLLKQSLEMQLSQSQDSLQKLQCQFNRERQRLTQQIEGMEDEHKRRLASLEDAHRIAFRNMQESKDRECKQLEECLNQQHIKNLQAQKDAERINLEALQKEAKQQLQDLRTELQDEGKLILASLRSNLNYQHSIAMDQLRQNNQQEIATVRMELDRVVELHRQQKKELLSRVSDLQEEVRNREQHLKELDEENLSMHDNLSTLTKELEYKGNEVLKIRSEVNQKIRTYEQDMIKKQEKMINEMTAAHLQETQCMLADFTKAQELLKDKISSLEILLEEAEEKYNNRESRQEDLQLITELKEMISERDQLTKKLMDDKKFYQLELVNRETNFNKVFNASPNVGVINPLAKQKKKNDKIANRFVSAPNLSALESAAGGNGQHQQHNRLEPIPNSPVHDIGFNSNKPLPQPVAPKEAKRFLSRKDGYLEV
;
A
#
# COMPACT_ATOMS: atom_id res chain seq x y z
N MET A 1 -89.70 15.42 -79.85
CA MET A 1 -90.96 15.82 -79.19
C MET A 1 -90.98 17.35 -79.23
N ALA A 2 -91.82 17.99 -80.05
CA ALA A 2 -93.24 18.30 -79.81
C ALA A 2 -93.39 19.47 -78.79
N THR A 3 -94.12 20.56 -79.03
CA THR A 3 -95.01 21.05 -80.14
C THR A 3 -95.06 22.61 -80.07
N GLY A 4 -95.29 23.41 -81.13
CA GLY A 4 -96.58 23.71 -81.79
C GLY A 4 -97.38 24.82 -81.06
N VAL A 5 -98.11 25.79 -81.66
CA VAL A 5 -98.58 26.06 -83.05
C VAL A 5 -98.88 27.59 -83.25
N SER A 6 -98.87 28.02 -84.53
CA SER A 6 -99.26 29.30 -85.21
C SER A 6 -100.37 30.22 -84.61
N ARG A 7 -100.48 31.52 -85.01
CA ARG A 7 -101.11 31.98 -86.29
C ARG A 7 -100.84 33.45 -86.71
N GLN A 8 -100.88 33.67 -88.03
CA GLN A 8 -101.04 34.94 -88.80
C GLN A 8 -102.51 35.06 -89.31
N PRO A 9 -103.00 36.03 -90.14
CA PRO A 9 -102.35 36.89 -91.17
C PRO A 9 -102.76 38.42 -91.00
N HIS A 10 -102.85 39.37 -91.95
CA HIS A 10 -102.80 39.36 -93.44
C HIS A 10 -102.24 40.63 -94.16
N HIS A 11 -103.03 41.42 -94.91
CA HIS A 11 -102.56 42.00 -96.20
C HIS A 11 -103.35 43.18 -96.81
N SER A 12 -102.80 43.68 -97.95
CA SER A 12 -103.33 44.65 -98.95
C SER A 12 -103.18 46.15 -98.61
N GLY A 13 -103.07 47.08 -99.57
CA GLY A 13 -103.07 46.96 -101.05
C GLY A 13 -102.62 48.26 -101.76
N THR A 14 -102.59 48.32 -103.09
CA THR A 14 -101.89 49.39 -103.85
C THR A 14 -102.73 50.09 -104.94
N ALA A 15 -102.72 51.42 -104.91
CA ALA A 15 -103.01 52.41 -105.99
C ALA A 15 -104.39 52.47 -106.71
N GLY A 16 -104.89 53.70 -106.90
CA GLY A 16 -106.05 54.10 -107.73
C GLY A 16 -106.05 55.64 -107.98
N LYS A 17 -106.72 56.16 -109.01
CA LYS A 17 -106.52 57.54 -109.54
C LYS A 17 -107.77 58.17 -110.20
N LEU A 18 -107.74 59.50 -110.45
CA LEU A 18 -108.72 60.44 -111.09
C LEU A 18 -109.52 61.22 -110.02
N GLY A 19 -109.95 62.49 -110.13
CA GLY A 19 -110.14 63.50 -111.20
C GLY A 19 -111.44 64.30 -110.86
N SER A 20 -111.78 65.53 -111.27
CA SER A 20 -111.20 66.57 -112.14
C SER A 20 -112.01 67.91 -111.99
N THR A 21 -111.52 69.05 -112.53
CA THR A 21 -112.26 70.31 -112.91
C THR A 21 -113.07 71.13 -111.86
N ALA A 22 -113.51 72.39 -112.06
CA ALA A 22 -112.97 73.60 -112.76
C ALA A 22 -113.91 74.83 -112.57
N GLY A 23 -113.38 76.08 -112.64
CA GLY A 23 -114.15 77.35 -112.73
C GLY A 23 -114.77 77.87 -111.41
N GLY A 24 -115.23 79.13 -111.28
CA GLY A 24 -115.13 80.30 -112.18
C GLY A 24 -116.04 81.48 -111.75
N ALA A 25 -115.57 82.73 -111.89
CA ALA A 25 -116.27 84.02 -111.76
C ALA A 25 -116.93 84.45 -110.41
N ALA A 26 -116.39 85.51 -109.78
CA ALA A 26 -117.09 86.38 -108.79
C ALA A 26 -116.32 87.70 -108.49
N GLU A 27 -115.90 88.44 -109.53
CA GLU A 27 -115.05 89.65 -109.42
C GLU A 27 -115.79 90.88 -108.84
N TYR A 28 -116.02 90.91 -107.52
CA TYR A 28 -116.11 92.18 -106.78
C TYR A 28 -115.75 92.06 -105.30
N ASN A 29 -116.09 90.93 -104.65
CA ASN A 29 -115.69 90.67 -103.26
C ASN A 29 -114.25 90.11 -103.16
N GLN A 30 -113.60 89.86 -104.30
CA GLN A 30 -112.31 89.18 -104.40
C GLN A 30 -111.15 89.96 -103.77
N GLU A 31 -111.21 91.30 -103.68
CA GLU A 31 -110.17 92.09 -103.00
C GLU A 31 -110.29 92.02 -101.47
N LEU A 32 -111.52 92.04 -100.93
CA LEU A 32 -111.76 91.78 -99.51
C LEU A 32 -111.42 90.32 -99.17
N HIS A 33 -111.78 89.37 -100.03
CA HIS A 33 -111.33 87.98 -99.91
C HIS A 33 -109.80 87.87 -99.98
N LEU A 34 -109.10 88.64 -100.82
CA LEU A 34 -107.63 88.65 -100.82
C LEU A 34 -107.04 89.22 -99.53
N LYS A 35 -107.64 90.28 -98.97
CA LYS A 35 -107.22 90.89 -97.71
C LYS A 35 -107.49 89.96 -96.52
N MET A 36 -108.66 89.31 -96.49
CA MET A 36 -108.99 88.26 -95.52
C MET A 36 -108.09 87.04 -95.70
N SER A 37 -107.93 86.48 -96.88
CA SER A 37 -107.05 85.33 -97.14
C SER A 37 -105.57 85.64 -96.90
N LYS A 38 -105.08 86.87 -97.13
CA LYS A 38 -103.73 87.29 -96.70
C LYS A 38 -103.62 87.36 -95.18
N LYS A 39 -104.64 87.87 -94.48
CA LYS A 39 -104.62 87.98 -93.01
C LYS A 39 -104.84 86.63 -92.32
N ILE A 40 -105.65 85.75 -92.91
CA ILE A 40 -105.77 84.33 -92.57
C ILE A 40 -104.43 83.65 -92.83
N ALA A 41 -103.81 83.78 -94.00
CA ALA A 41 -102.50 83.16 -94.27
C ALA A 41 -101.38 83.68 -93.34
N GLN A 42 -101.41 84.96 -92.95
CA GLN A 42 -100.53 85.51 -91.92
C GLN A 42 -100.83 84.89 -90.55
N LEU A 43 -102.10 84.81 -90.14
CA LEU A 43 -102.50 84.16 -88.89
C LEU A 43 -102.16 82.67 -88.89
N THR A 44 -102.43 81.92 -89.95
CA THR A 44 -102.04 80.52 -90.14
C THR A 44 -100.52 80.35 -90.12
N LYS A 45 -99.74 81.27 -90.71
CA LYS A 45 -98.27 81.22 -90.62
C LYS A 45 -97.76 81.52 -89.21
N VAL A 46 -98.41 82.43 -88.48
CA VAL A 46 -98.09 82.73 -87.08
C VAL A 46 -98.52 81.59 -86.15
N ILE A 47 -99.69 81.01 -86.36
CA ILE A 47 -100.19 79.83 -85.63
C ILE A 47 -99.29 78.63 -85.93
N TYR A 48 -98.89 78.39 -87.18
CA TYR A 48 -97.95 77.32 -87.51
C TYR A 48 -96.59 77.56 -86.84
N ALA A 49 -96.04 78.78 -86.90
CA ALA A 49 -94.78 79.10 -86.23
C ALA A 49 -94.86 79.04 -84.69
N LEU A 50 -96.02 79.36 -84.09
CA LEU A 50 -96.26 79.21 -82.66
C LEU A 50 -96.47 77.75 -82.27
N ASN A 51 -97.21 76.97 -83.06
CA ASN A 51 -97.41 75.54 -82.84
C ASN A 51 -96.08 74.80 -83.01
N THR A 52 -95.35 74.94 -84.11
CA THR A 52 -94.02 74.32 -84.28
C THR A 52 -93.07 74.73 -83.15
N LYS A 53 -93.10 75.98 -82.69
CA LYS A 53 -92.31 76.39 -81.52
C LYS A 53 -92.82 75.79 -80.19
N ASN A 54 -94.12 75.54 -80.06
CA ASN A 54 -94.69 74.83 -78.92
C ASN A 54 -94.36 73.34 -78.97
N ASP A 55 -94.40 72.71 -80.14
CA ASP A 55 -93.98 71.32 -80.40
C ASP A 55 -92.47 71.18 -80.12
N GLU A 56 -91.64 72.15 -80.51
CA GLU A 56 -90.21 72.26 -80.16
C GLU A 56 -90.01 72.42 -78.64
N HIS A 57 -90.86 73.20 -77.96
CA HIS A 57 -90.81 73.36 -76.51
C HIS A 57 -91.30 72.13 -75.75
N GLU A 58 -92.34 71.44 -76.22
CA GLU A 58 -92.82 70.17 -75.65
C GLU A 58 -91.79 69.06 -75.86
N ALA A 59 -91.18 68.96 -77.05
CA ALA A 59 -90.08 68.03 -77.31
C ALA A 59 -88.84 68.34 -76.45
N ALA A 60 -88.50 69.61 -76.25
CA ALA A 60 -87.39 70.00 -75.36
C ALA A 60 -87.71 69.73 -73.87
N ILE A 61 -88.98 69.84 -73.46
CA ILE A 61 -89.44 69.47 -72.12
C ILE A 61 -89.41 67.95 -71.93
N GLU A 62 -89.84 67.17 -72.93
CA GLU A 62 -89.83 65.71 -72.84
C GLU A 62 -88.39 65.16 -72.82
N ALA A 63 -87.51 65.66 -73.70
CA ALA A 63 -86.09 65.30 -73.67
C ALA A 63 -85.41 65.69 -72.35
N LEU A 64 -85.84 66.77 -71.69
CA LEU A 64 -85.36 67.13 -70.35
C LEU A 64 -85.90 66.20 -69.26
N LYS A 65 -87.15 65.72 -69.36
CA LYS A 65 -87.67 64.67 -68.47
C LYS A 65 -86.92 63.36 -68.66
N GLU A 66 -86.75 62.90 -69.90
CA GLU A 66 -86.03 61.66 -70.22
C GLU A 66 -84.60 61.72 -69.66
N ALA A 67 -83.88 62.83 -69.88
CA ALA A 67 -82.55 63.04 -69.29
C ALA A 67 -82.56 63.06 -67.75
N HIS A 68 -83.57 63.67 -67.12
CA HIS A 68 -83.72 63.66 -65.65
C HIS A 68 -84.08 62.26 -65.11
N GLU A 69 -84.88 61.47 -65.82
CA GLU A 69 -85.21 60.09 -65.43
C GLU A 69 -84.00 59.16 -65.61
N ASP A 70 -83.21 59.33 -66.66
CA ASP A 70 -81.90 58.66 -66.85
C ASP A 70 -80.89 59.04 -65.75
N GLU A 71 -80.76 60.33 -65.40
CA GLU A 71 -79.90 60.77 -64.28
C GLU A 71 -80.35 60.16 -62.95
N ILE A 72 -81.66 60.15 -62.67
CA ILE A 72 -82.23 59.52 -61.47
C ILE A 72 -81.93 58.01 -61.46
N GLN A 73 -82.10 57.32 -62.59
CA GLN A 73 -81.83 55.89 -62.71
C GLN A 73 -80.33 55.57 -62.54
N GLN A 74 -79.43 56.36 -63.13
CA GLN A 74 -77.99 56.25 -62.91
C GLN A 74 -77.64 56.42 -61.43
N ILE A 75 -78.18 57.46 -60.77
CA ILE A 75 -77.95 57.68 -59.33
C ILE A 75 -78.45 56.49 -58.50
N PHE A 76 -79.59 55.88 -58.85
CA PHE A 76 -80.10 54.70 -58.17
C PHE A 76 -79.19 53.48 -58.35
N ASP A 77 -78.73 53.18 -59.57
CA ASP A 77 -77.87 52.02 -59.82
C ASP A 77 -76.45 52.21 -59.26
N GLU A 78 -75.86 53.41 -59.34
CA GLU A 78 -74.63 53.75 -58.63
C GLU A 78 -74.77 53.58 -57.11
N THR A 79 -75.88 54.02 -56.53
CA THR A 79 -76.15 53.90 -55.09
C THR A 79 -76.29 52.45 -54.67
N LYS A 80 -77.00 51.66 -55.47
CA LYS A 80 -77.20 50.21 -55.31
C LYS A 80 -75.89 49.43 -55.45
N GLU A 81 -75.02 49.81 -56.39
CA GLU A 81 -73.67 49.22 -56.50
C GLU A 81 -72.81 49.57 -55.29
N LYS A 82 -72.77 50.83 -54.85
CA LYS A 82 -72.04 51.26 -53.64
C LYS A 82 -72.53 50.48 -52.41
N ILE A 83 -73.85 50.30 -52.24
CA ILE A 83 -74.44 49.47 -51.17
C ILE A 83 -73.99 48.01 -51.27
N LEU A 84 -73.95 47.42 -52.47
CA LEU A 84 -73.45 46.05 -52.68
C LEU A 84 -71.95 45.93 -52.34
N GLN A 85 -71.12 46.89 -52.74
CA GLN A 85 -69.69 46.93 -52.40
C GLN A 85 -69.46 47.04 -50.88
N TYR A 86 -70.22 47.90 -50.18
CA TYR A 86 -70.14 47.98 -48.71
C TYR A 86 -70.63 46.70 -48.04
N LYS A 87 -71.69 46.06 -48.55
CA LYS A 87 -72.18 44.77 -48.02
C LYS A 87 -71.16 43.64 -48.24
N GLY A 88 -70.43 43.65 -49.35
CA GLY A 88 -69.29 42.76 -49.60
C GLY A 88 -68.20 42.93 -48.54
N LYS A 89 -67.73 44.16 -48.34
CA LYS A 89 -66.70 44.50 -47.33
C LYS A 89 -67.12 44.13 -45.90
N ILE A 90 -68.40 44.31 -45.54
CA ILE A 90 -68.94 43.89 -44.24
C ILE A 90 -68.91 42.37 -44.08
N ASN A 91 -69.25 41.61 -45.14
CA ASN A 91 -69.14 40.14 -45.10
C ASN A 91 -67.66 39.69 -44.97
N GLU A 92 -66.76 40.30 -45.74
CA GLU A 92 -65.31 40.05 -45.65
C GLU A 92 -64.77 40.34 -44.24
N GLU A 93 -65.18 41.46 -43.62
CA GLU A 93 -64.82 41.79 -42.24
C GLU A 93 -65.36 40.76 -41.23
N VAL A 94 -66.59 40.27 -41.42
CA VAL A 94 -67.18 39.21 -40.58
C VAL A 94 -66.47 37.88 -40.74
N GLU A 95 -66.01 37.52 -41.95
CA GLU A 95 -65.22 36.31 -42.17
C GLU A 95 -63.80 36.43 -41.61
N LEU A 96 -63.15 37.59 -41.74
CA LEU A 96 -61.87 37.89 -41.11
C LEU A 96 -61.96 37.83 -39.58
N ARG A 97 -63.02 38.41 -38.98
CA ARG A 97 -63.27 38.34 -37.52
C ARG A 97 -63.45 36.89 -37.05
N LYS A 98 -64.23 36.08 -37.76
CA LYS A 98 -64.35 34.63 -37.47
C LYS A 98 -63.03 33.90 -37.60
N LYS A 99 -62.20 34.26 -38.60
CA LYS A 99 -60.90 33.60 -38.80
C LYS A 99 -59.88 34.01 -37.74
N ILE A 100 -59.90 35.25 -37.28
CA ILE A 100 -59.11 35.72 -36.13
C ILE A 100 -59.53 34.96 -34.88
N GLN A 101 -60.82 34.92 -34.54
CA GLN A 101 -61.32 34.17 -33.38
C GLN A 101 -60.90 32.68 -33.42
N SER A 102 -61.02 32.02 -34.57
CA SER A 102 -60.57 30.63 -34.75
C SER A 102 -59.06 30.42 -34.58
N LEU A 103 -58.24 31.46 -34.83
CA LEU A 103 -56.79 31.42 -34.59
C LEU A 103 -56.46 31.72 -33.13
N GLU A 104 -57.19 32.63 -32.49
CA GLU A 104 -57.08 32.95 -31.06
C GLU A 104 -57.44 31.73 -30.20
N GLU A 105 -58.58 31.08 -30.46
CA GLU A 105 -59.01 29.83 -29.81
C GLU A 105 -57.98 28.70 -29.99
N SER A 106 -57.40 28.56 -31.18
CA SER A 106 -56.37 27.54 -31.46
C SER A 106 -55.03 27.86 -30.78
N LEU A 107 -54.70 29.14 -30.60
CA LEU A 107 -53.47 29.58 -29.93
C LEU A 107 -53.59 29.45 -28.41
N GLU A 108 -54.75 29.77 -27.84
CA GLU A 108 -55.04 29.53 -26.43
C GLU A 108 -54.98 28.03 -26.10
N GLN A 109 -55.59 27.17 -26.92
CA GLN A 109 -55.48 25.71 -26.76
C GLN A 109 -54.03 25.22 -26.80
N HIS A 110 -53.22 25.75 -27.72
CA HIS A 110 -51.79 25.40 -27.81
C HIS A 110 -51.00 25.85 -26.58
N GLU A 111 -51.25 27.06 -26.08
CA GLU A 111 -50.59 27.57 -24.88
C GLU A 111 -51.03 26.80 -23.62
N GLN A 112 -52.30 26.41 -23.51
CA GLN A 112 -52.79 25.51 -22.44
C GLN A 112 -52.15 24.11 -22.51
N MET A 113 -51.96 23.53 -23.70
CA MET A 113 -51.27 22.25 -23.87
C MET A 113 -49.79 22.35 -23.48
N LYS A 114 -49.11 23.44 -23.88
CA LYS A 114 -47.74 23.76 -23.49
C LYS A 114 -47.59 23.92 -21.97
N GLN A 115 -48.51 24.62 -21.30
CA GLN A 115 -48.51 24.77 -19.85
C GLN A 115 -48.71 23.44 -19.12
N LYS A 116 -49.59 22.55 -19.61
CA LYS A 116 -49.76 21.19 -19.06
C LYS A 116 -48.49 20.35 -19.22
N ALA A 117 -47.90 20.31 -20.41
CA ALA A 117 -46.66 19.57 -20.67
C ALA A 117 -45.48 20.05 -19.79
N LEU A 118 -45.39 21.36 -19.53
CA LEU A 118 -44.41 21.92 -18.60
C LEU A 118 -44.68 21.51 -17.15
N ALA A 119 -45.93 21.59 -16.68
CA ALA A 119 -46.31 21.17 -15.33
C ALA A 119 -46.11 19.66 -15.09
N GLU A 120 -46.41 18.82 -16.09
CA GLU A 120 -46.16 17.38 -16.07
C GLU A 120 -44.65 17.07 -16.02
N PHE A 121 -43.83 17.83 -16.77
CA PHE A 121 -42.37 17.72 -16.73
C PHE A 121 -41.78 18.17 -15.37
N GLU A 122 -42.26 19.28 -14.80
CA GLU A 122 -41.84 19.75 -13.47
C GLU A 122 -42.23 18.75 -12.37
N ALA A 123 -43.45 18.20 -12.41
CA ALA A 123 -43.89 17.17 -11.47
C ALA A 123 -43.06 15.88 -11.59
N TYR A 124 -42.76 15.42 -12.81
CA TYR A 124 -41.89 14.26 -13.03
C TYR A 124 -40.47 14.51 -12.54
N LYS A 125 -39.89 15.68 -12.83
CA LYS A 125 -38.57 16.08 -12.33
C LYS A 125 -38.53 16.05 -10.80
N GLN A 126 -39.52 16.63 -10.14
CA GLN A 126 -39.58 16.65 -8.68
C GLN A 126 -39.76 15.24 -8.08
N GLN A 127 -40.57 14.38 -8.70
CA GLN A 127 -40.70 12.98 -8.31
C GLN A 127 -39.36 12.21 -8.42
N VAL A 128 -38.55 12.49 -9.45
CA VAL A 128 -37.20 11.91 -9.59
C VAL A 128 -36.24 12.45 -8.54
N GLU A 129 -36.29 13.74 -8.22
CA GLU A 129 -35.48 14.35 -7.14
C GLU A 129 -35.84 13.76 -5.76
N ASP A 130 -37.14 13.62 -5.43
CA ASP A 130 -37.61 12.98 -4.20
C ASP A 130 -37.24 11.48 -4.13
N MET A 131 -37.28 10.77 -5.26
CA MET A 131 -36.82 9.37 -5.36
C MET A 131 -35.31 9.24 -5.13
N GLN A 132 -34.51 10.17 -5.64
CA GLN A 132 -33.06 10.19 -5.40
C GLN A 132 -32.73 10.55 -3.94
N LEU A 133 -33.42 11.54 -3.35
CA LEU A 133 -33.26 11.93 -1.96
C LEU A 133 -33.64 10.80 -0.98
N SER A 134 -34.76 10.10 -1.24
CA SER A 134 -35.17 8.95 -0.43
C SER A 134 -34.23 7.75 -0.59
N ALA A 135 -33.78 7.43 -1.80
CA ALA A 135 -32.77 6.38 -2.02
C ALA A 135 -31.44 6.71 -1.32
N GLY A 136 -30.96 7.95 -1.43
CA GLY A 136 -29.76 8.42 -0.72
C GLY A 136 -29.92 8.39 0.80
N SER A 137 -31.09 8.75 1.31
CA SER A 137 -31.44 8.65 2.74
C SER A 137 -31.41 7.21 3.25
N HIS A 138 -32.01 6.26 2.51
CA HIS A 138 -31.98 4.84 2.85
C HIS A 138 -30.56 4.25 2.82
N GLN A 139 -29.74 4.62 1.83
CA GLN A 139 -28.31 4.25 1.81
C GLN A 139 -27.56 4.82 3.01
N MET A 140 -27.73 6.11 3.30
CA MET A 140 -27.08 6.78 4.44
C MET A 140 -27.52 6.19 5.79
N GLN A 141 -28.79 5.83 5.94
CA GLN A 141 -29.30 5.13 7.12
C GLN A 141 -28.70 3.72 7.24
N GLY A 142 -28.55 2.99 6.12
CA GLY A 142 -27.85 1.71 6.07
C GLY A 142 -26.39 1.83 6.52
N PHE A 143 -25.66 2.82 6.00
CA PHE A 143 -24.29 3.12 6.43
C PHE A 143 -24.22 3.54 7.91
N ALA A 144 -25.19 4.29 8.43
CA ALA A 144 -25.22 4.69 9.84
C ALA A 144 -25.49 3.52 10.79
N VAL A 145 -26.36 2.57 10.40
CA VAL A 145 -26.57 1.32 11.14
C VAL A 145 -25.33 0.44 11.07
N MET A 146 -24.75 0.23 9.88
CA MET A 146 -23.54 -0.57 9.72
C MET A 146 -22.35 0.02 10.49
N SER A 147 -22.21 1.34 10.51
CA SER A 147 -21.16 2.04 11.29
C SER A 147 -21.36 1.88 12.79
N ARG A 148 -22.60 1.95 13.29
CA ARG A 148 -22.91 1.67 14.71
C ARG A 148 -22.59 0.20 15.06
N ASN A 149 -22.97 -0.75 14.22
CA ASN A 149 -22.65 -2.16 14.43
C ASN A 149 -21.13 -2.40 14.46
N ILE A 150 -20.36 -1.75 13.58
CA ILE A 150 -18.88 -1.81 13.57
C ILE A 150 -18.30 -1.16 14.83
N GLN A 151 -18.89 -0.06 15.32
CA GLN A 151 -18.48 0.61 16.55
C GLN A 151 -18.74 -0.28 17.78
N GLU A 152 -19.93 -0.86 17.91
CA GLU A 152 -20.27 -1.81 18.98
C GLU A 152 -19.38 -3.06 18.94
N ILE A 153 -19.04 -3.56 17.75
CA ILE A 153 -18.08 -4.67 17.58
C ILE A 153 -16.67 -4.28 18.06
N LYS A 154 -16.20 -3.06 17.74
CA LYS A 154 -14.90 -2.56 18.23
C LYS A 154 -14.87 -2.42 19.74
N GLU A 155 -15.89 -1.81 20.33
CA GLU A 155 -16.01 -1.65 21.79
C GLU A 155 -16.02 -3.03 22.49
N ASN A 156 -16.73 -4.02 21.93
CA ASN A 156 -16.69 -5.41 22.41
C ASN A 156 -15.34 -6.13 22.21
N PHE A 157 -14.47 -5.67 21.30
CA PHE A 157 -13.11 -6.17 21.14
C PHE A 157 -12.14 -5.46 22.09
N ASP A 158 -12.25 -4.15 22.27
CA ASP A 158 -11.43 -3.36 23.17
C ASP A 158 -11.68 -3.74 24.65
N ASP A 159 -12.94 -4.02 25.03
CA ASP A 159 -13.28 -4.57 26.36
C ASP A 159 -12.64 -5.94 26.59
N LYS A 160 -12.63 -6.82 25.58
CA LYS A 160 -11.98 -8.14 25.67
C LYS A 160 -10.46 -8.01 25.70
N LEU A 161 -9.89 -7.03 25.00
CA LEU A 161 -8.46 -6.73 25.03
C LEU A 161 -8.04 -6.22 26.41
N GLN A 162 -8.82 -5.33 27.05
CA GLN A 162 -8.58 -4.91 28.42
C GLN A 162 -8.71 -6.06 29.43
N GLN A 163 -9.72 -6.93 29.28
CA GLN A 163 -9.85 -8.14 30.10
C GLN A 163 -8.65 -9.07 29.93
N PHE A 164 -8.15 -9.24 28.70
CA PHE A 164 -6.94 -10.03 28.42
C PHE A 164 -5.68 -9.41 29.06
N ILE A 165 -5.48 -8.09 28.94
CA ILE A 165 -4.36 -7.37 29.56
C ILE A 165 -4.41 -7.45 31.09
N GLN A 166 -5.60 -7.37 31.70
CA GLN A 166 -5.78 -7.59 33.14
C GLN A 166 -5.42 -9.03 33.54
N LEU A 167 -5.86 -10.03 32.77
CA LEU A 167 -5.50 -11.43 33.01
C LEU A 167 -3.99 -11.67 32.85
N GLU A 168 -3.36 -11.14 31.80
CA GLU A 168 -1.91 -11.22 31.59
C GLU A 168 -1.14 -10.58 32.76
N THR A 169 -1.59 -9.42 33.24
CA THR A 169 -1.02 -8.76 34.42
C THR A 169 -1.17 -9.61 35.68
N GLN A 170 -2.34 -10.23 35.90
CA GLN A 170 -2.57 -11.14 37.03
C GLN A 170 -1.75 -12.44 36.92
N PHE A 171 -1.59 -13.02 35.73
CA PHE A 171 -0.71 -14.17 35.50
C PHE A 171 0.76 -13.81 35.73
N GLY A 172 1.18 -12.60 35.33
CA GLY A 172 2.50 -12.06 35.65
C GLY A 172 2.73 -11.95 37.16
N GLN A 173 1.79 -11.35 37.90
CA GLN A 173 1.86 -11.21 39.36
C GLN A 173 1.84 -12.57 40.08
N ASN A 174 0.96 -13.49 39.68
CA ASN A 174 0.91 -14.85 40.25
C ASN A 174 2.20 -15.65 39.96
N LYS A 175 2.79 -15.51 38.77
CA LYS A 175 4.07 -16.14 38.41
C LYS A 175 5.24 -15.53 39.20
N GLN A 176 5.25 -14.20 39.36
CA GLN A 176 6.23 -13.49 40.18
C GLN A 176 6.16 -13.98 41.63
N GLN A 177 4.97 -14.01 42.23
CA GLN A 177 4.80 -14.40 43.62
C GLN A 177 5.09 -15.89 43.87
N THR A 178 4.68 -16.79 42.97
CA THR A 178 5.05 -18.22 43.09
C THR A 178 6.55 -18.48 42.91
N LEU A 179 7.27 -17.65 42.15
CA LEU A 179 8.74 -17.68 42.10
C LEU A 179 9.36 -17.15 43.39
N GLU A 180 8.84 -16.06 43.96
CA GLU A 180 9.32 -15.49 45.23
C GLU A 180 9.06 -16.44 46.42
N ASP A 181 7.91 -17.09 46.47
CA ASP A 181 7.58 -18.14 47.45
C ASP A 181 8.49 -19.37 47.31
N LEU A 182 8.78 -19.80 46.08
CA LEU A 182 9.67 -20.93 45.81
C LEU A 182 11.14 -20.58 46.10
N GLU A 183 11.58 -19.35 45.81
CA GLU A 183 12.89 -18.86 46.23
C GLU A 183 13.00 -18.76 47.76
N ALA A 184 11.95 -18.33 48.46
CA ALA A 184 11.90 -18.30 49.92
C ALA A 184 11.98 -19.72 50.50
N ALA A 185 11.25 -20.68 49.93
CA ALA A 185 11.31 -22.09 50.30
C ALA A 185 12.71 -22.68 50.09
N HIS A 186 13.32 -22.49 48.92
CA HIS A 186 14.69 -22.96 48.66
C HIS A 186 15.74 -22.26 49.53
N LYS A 187 15.61 -20.96 49.84
CA LYS A 187 16.50 -20.26 50.78
C LYS A 187 16.39 -20.85 52.19
N LEU A 188 15.17 -21.17 52.65
CA LEU A 188 14.93 -21.83 53.93
C LEU A 188 15.49 -23.26 53.95
N GLU A 189 15.31 -24.02 52.88
CA GLU A 189 15.85 -25.39 52.73
C GLU A 189 17.38 -25.39 52.71
N ILE A 190 18.01 -24.49 51.95
CA ILE A 190 19.47 -24.29 51.94
C ILE A 190 19.96 -23.88 53.35
N GLN A 191 19.26 -22.98 54.05
CA GLN A 191 19.62 -22.59 55.42
C GLN A 191 19.47 -23.74 56.42
N ASN A 192 18.46 -24.59 56.25
CA ASN A 192 18.26 -25.80 57.06
C ASN A 192 19.32 -26.87 56.75
N LEU A 193 19.69 -27.08 55.48
CA LEU A 193 20.76 -27.98 55.07
C LEU A 193 22.13 -27.50 55.58
N LEU A 194 22.43 -26.21 55.48
CA LEU A 194 23.64 -25.62 56.05
C LEU A 194 23.70 -25.75 57.57
N SER A 195 22.56 -25.55 58.25
CA SER A 195 22.45 -25.71 59.70
C SER A 195 22.55 -27.19 60.13
N SER A 196 21.99 -28.12 59.34
CA SER A 196 22.13 -29.56 59.54
C SER A 196 23.58 -30.01 59.33
N HIS A 197 24.23 -29.59 58.24
CA HIS A 197 25.66 -29.85 58.00
C HIS A 197 26.55 -29.21 59.06
N HIS A 198 26.23 -28.01 59.56
CA HIS A 198 26.97 -27.38 60.65
C HIS A 198 26.83 -28.18 61.96
N ASN A 199 25.62 -28.61 62.33
CA ASN A 199 25.40 -29.47 63.50
C ASN A 199 26.05 -30.85 63.35
N LEU A 200 26.02 -31.46 62.16
CA LEU A 200 26.69 -32.73 61.87
C LEU A 200 28.22 -32.58 61.91
N HIS A 201 28.76 -31.49 61.37
CA HIS A 201 30.18 -31.18 61.45
C HIS A 201 30.61 -30.90 62.90
N GLU A 202 29.83 -30.14 63.67
CA GLU A 202 30.14 -29.82 65.06
C GLU A 202 30.03 -31.05 65.98
N THR A 203 29.03 -31.92 65.76
CA THR A 203 28.93 -33.20 66.50
C THR A 203 29.98 -34.21 66.08
N SER A 204 30.32 -34.32 64.79
CA SER A 204 31.45 -35.12 64.31
C SER A 204 32.79 -34.59 64.85
N SER A 205 32.98 -33.27 64.90
CA SER A 205 34.17 -32.64 65.49
C SER A 205 34.25 -32.94 66.99
N LYS A 206 33.16 -32.80 67.75
CA LYS A 206 33.11 -33.13 69.18
C LYS A 206 33.28 -34.64 69.44
N GLN A 207 32.92 -35.51 68.51
CA GLN A 207 33.22 -36.96 68.57
C GLN A 207 34.68 -37.25 68.23
N GLN A 208 35.24 -36.58 67.23
CA GLN A 208 36.65 -36.70 66.83
C GLN A 208 37.58 -36.16 67.91
N GLU A 209 37.27 -35.02 68.53
CA GLU A 209 37.97 -34.50 69.72
C GLU A 209 37.90 -35.48 70.88
N LYS A 210 36.73 -36.07 71.18
CA LYS A 210 36.61 -37.10 72.22
C LYS A 210 37.40 -38.37 71.91
N LEU A 211 37.42 -38.83 70.66
CA LEU A 211 38.23 -39.97 70.24
C LEU A 211 39.73 -39.65 70.30
N GLN A 212 40.13 -38.43 69.92
CA GLN A 212 41.50 -37.97 69.97
C GLN A 212 41.96 -37.72 71.42
N GLN A 213 41.06 -37.29 72.31
CA GLN A 213 41.30 -37.14 73.73
C GLN A 213 41.39 -38.51 74.42
N LEU A 214 40.50 -39.45 74.11
CA LEU A 214 40.61 -40.85 74.57
C LEU A 214 41.89 -41.51 74.06
N LEU A 215 42.27 -41.32 72.79
CA LEU A 215 43.53 -41.83 72.23
C LEU A 215 44.75 -41.17 72.89
N ASN A 216 44.66 -39.89 73.26
CA ASN A 216 45.71 -39.19 73.98
C ASN A 216 45.79 -39.65 75.45
N ASP A 217 44.66 -39.89 76.12
CA ASP A 217 44.60 -40.44 77.48
C ASP A 217 45.07 -41.91 77.50
N GLU A 218 44.78 -42.69 76.46
CA GLU A 218 45.36 -44.02 76.26
C GLU A 218 46.86 -43.95 75.91
N LEU A 219 47.31 -42.97 75.13
CA LEU A 219 48.75 -42.72 74.89
C LEU A 219 49.47 -42.26 76.17
N ILE A 220 48.84 -41.44 77.00
CA ILE A 220 49.40 -41.00 78.29
C ILE A 220 49.38 -42.17 79.28
N SER A 221 48.30 -42.96 79.32
CA SER A 221 48.17 -44.17 80.14
C SER A 221 49.18 -45.23 79.73
N THR A 222 49.36 -45.49 78.44
CA THR A 222 50.35 -46.44 77.91
C THR A 222 51.78 -45.91 78.01
N ASN A 223 52.04 -44.61 77.80
CA ASN A 223 53.36 -44.01 78.05
C ASN A 223 53.71 -44.02 79.53
N ASN A 224 52.74 -43.79 80.42
CA ASN A 224 52.92 -43.97 81.86
C ASN A 224 53.08 -45.45 82.22
N LYS A 225 52.37 -46.39 81.57
CA LYS A 225 52.64 -47.83 81.68
C LYS A 225 54.03 -48.20 81.18
N ILE A 226 54.53 -47.56 80.11
CA ILE A 226 55.87 -47.77 79.56
C ILE A 226 56.92 -47.16 80.48
N LYS A 227 56.66 -46.04 81.15
CA LYS A 227 57.52 -45.47 82.20
C LYS A 227 57.50 -46.29 83.49
N GLU A 228 56.33 -46.78 83.91
CA GLU A 228 56.18 -47.74 85.01
C GLU A 228 56.88 -49.05 84.69
N LEU A 229 56.76 -49.57 83.46
CA LEU A 229 57.45 -50.76 82.96
C LEU A 229 58.93 -50.50 82.65
N ALA A 230 59.37 -49.27 82.43
CA ALA A 230 60.78 -48.91 82.25
C ALA A 230 61.48 -48.71 83.60
N LEU A 231 60.82 -48.07 84.58
CA LEU A 231 61.27 -48.00 85.97
C LEU A 231 61.16 -49.35 86.66
N SER A 232 60.13 -50.14 86.36
CA SER A 232 60.03 -51.53 86.76
C SER A 232 61.11 -52.33 86.07
N LYS A 233 61.28 -52.29 84.74
CA LYS A 233 62.40 -52.97 84.03
C LYS A 233 63.76 -52.54 84.55
N GLN A 234 63.98 -51.27 84.90
CA GLN A 234 65.25 -50.82 85.46
C GLN A 234 65.44 -51.40 86.86
N LYS A 235 64.49 -51.21 87.78
CA LYS A 235 64.53 -51.82 89.11
C LYS A 235 64.57 -53.35 89.06
N LEU A 236 63.99 -53.96 88.03
CA LEU A 236 63.94 -55.39 87.78
C LEU A 236 65.20 -55.88 87.05
N VAL A 237 65.97 -55.02 86.39
CA VAL A 237 67.33 -55.31 85.88
C VAL A 237 68.34 -55.12 87.01
N GLU A 238 68.25 -54.07 87.82
CA GLU A 238 69.05 -53.91 89.04
C GLU A 238 68.76 -55.05 90.04
N GLU A 239 67.48 -55.38 90.25
CA GLU A 239 67.07 -56.58 90.97
C GLU A 239 67.43 -57.86 90.23
N PHE A 240 67.37 -57.97 88.89
CA PHE A 240 67.81 -59.20 88.20
C PHE A 240 69.32 -59.31 88.10
N GLU A 241 70.14 -58.27 88.25
CA GLU A 241 71.60 -58.41 88.39
C GLU A 241 71.94 -58.85 89.81
N ALA A 242 71.28 -58.30 90.82
CA ALA A 242 71.37 -58.77 92.21
C ALA A 242 70.76 -60.18 92.40
N LYS A 243 69.65 -60.50 91.73
CA LYS A 243 68.97 -61.80 91.74
C LYS A 243 69.58 -62.79 90.75
N PHE A 244 70.30 -62.40 89.70
CA PHE A 244 71.12 -63.31 88.90
C PHE A 244 72.40 -63.64 89.64
N SER A 245 73.01 -62.68 90.35
CA SER A 245 74.10 -62.96 91.29
C SER A 245 73.66 -63.90 92.42
N LYS A 246 72.45 -63.72 92.96
CA LYS A 246 71.88 -64.66 93.95
C LYS A 246 71.37 -65.97 93.35
N ALA A 247 70.77 -65.98 92.15
CA ALA A 247 70.18 -67.17 91.53
C ALA A 247 71.19 -67.99 90.71
N GLN A 248 72.36 -67.46 90.39
CA GLN A 248 73.52 -68.28 90.01
C GLN A 248 73.98 -69.16 91.19
N ALA A 249 73.69 -68.74 92.44
CA ALA A 249 73.79 -69.60 93.62
C ALA A 249 72.48 -70.36 93.93
N PHE A 250 71.30 -69.75 93.73
CA PHE A 250 70.00 -70.32 94.11
C PHE A 250 69.48 -71.37 93.12
N HIS A 251 69.61 -71.21 91.79
CA HIS A 251 69.33 -72.27 90.81
C HIS A 251 70.30 -73.47 90.92
N LYS A 252 71.35 -73.37 91.75
CA LYS A 252 72.21 -74.48 92.14
C LYS A 252 71.67 -75.28 93.35
N TYR A 253 70.49 -74.91 93.87
CA TYR A 253 69.79 -75.54 94.99
C TYR A 253 68.27 -75.67 94.76
N GLU A 254 67.65 -74.74 94.02
CA GLU A 254 66.20 -74.66 93.75
C GLU A 254 65.79 -75.33 92.41
N ILE A 255 66.63 -76.23 91.87
CA ILE A 255 66.15 -77.28 90.95
C ILE A 255 65.56 -78.46 91.75
N GLU A 256 65.87 -78.55 93.05
CA GLU A 256 65.47 -79.66 93.93
C GLU A 256 64.17 -79.35 94.73
N GLY A 257 63.66 -78.12 94.66
CA GLY A 257 62.53 -77.64 95.46
C GLY A 257 61.29 -77.24 94.65
N LEU A 258 60.36 -78.19 94.47
CA LEU A 258 58.88 -78.02 94.33
C LEU A 258 58.37 -76.89 93.39
N LYS A 259 57.65 -77.13 92.29
CA LYS A 259 56.73 -78.23 91.95
C LYS A 259 55.48 -78.38 92.83
N SER A 260 54.85 -77.27 93.24
CA SER A 260 53.45 -77.27 93.73
C SER A 260 52.75 -75.90 93.67
N GLN A 261 51.61 -75.82 92.96
CA GLN A 261 50.47 -74.91 93.21
C GLN A 261 50.70 -73.36 93.07
N GLN A 262 49.73 -72.49 92.76
CA GLN A 262 48.28 -72.65 92.48
C GLN A 262 47.77 -71.51 91.57
N THR A 263 46.99 -71.81 90.52
CA THR A 263 46.25 -70.80 89.73
C THR A 263 44.92 -71.39 89.22
N SER A 264 43.78 -70.98 89.80
CA SER A 264 42.46 -71.52 89.39
C SER A 264 41.27 -70.55 89.44
N GLU A 265 41.32 -69.44 90.18
CA GLU A 265 40.13 -68.60 90.41
C GLU A 265 39.94 -67.49 89.34
N ASN A 266 41.03 -66.93 88.81
CA ASN A 266 41.00 -65.78 87.89
C ASN A 266 40.31 -66.05 86.53
N LEU A 267 40.15 -67.32 86.12
CA LEU A 267 39.59 -67.68 84.82
C LEU A 267 38.04 -67.61 84.78
N LEU A 268 37.39 -67.71 85.95
CA LEU A 268 35.93 -67.83 86.05
C LEU A 268 35.21 -66.48 85.92
N GLN A 269 35.79 -65.41 86.48
CA GLN A 269 35.20 -64.06 86.44
C GLN A 269 35.14 -63.47 85.02
N TRP A 270 36.12 -63.79 84.16
CA TRP A 270 36.15 -63.28 82.79
C TRP A 270 35.02 -63.82 81.90
N LYS A 271 34.72 -65.12 81.99
CA LYS A 271 33.61 -65.73 81.23
C LYS A 271 32.24 -65.14 81.58
N GLN A 272 32.05 -64.70 82.83
CA GLN A 272 30.78 -64.13 83.27
C GLN A 272 30.52 -62.75 82.66
N LYS A 273 31.56 -61.89 82.53
CA LYS A 273 31.43 -60.59 81.83
C LYS A 273 31.24 -60.75 80.31
N GLU A 274 31.93 -61.70 79.69
CA GLU A 274 31.77 -61.99 78.25
C GLU A 274 30.32 -62.34 77.89
N SER A 275 29.64 -63.09 78.77
CA SER A 275 28.23 -63.47 78.58
C SER A 275 27.26 -62.28 78.63
N GLN A 276 27.54 -61.26 79.45
CA GLN A 276 26.65 -60.11 79.64
C GLN A 276 26.72 -59.12 78.46
N LEU A 277 27.93 -58.83 77.99
CA LEU A 277 28.16 -57.99 76.81
C LEU A 277 27.49 -58.57 75.55
N LYS A 278 27.51 -59.90 75.37
CA LYS A 278 26.80 -60.56 74.26
C LYS A 278 25.29 -60.33 74.29
N THR A 279 24.65 -60.40 75.47
CA THR A 279 23.20 -60.14 75.59
C THR A 279 22.83 -58.67 75.34
N GLU A 280 23.67 -57.72 75.75
CA GLU A 280 23.41 -56.29 75.52
C GLU A 280 23.54 -55.92 74.04
N PHE A 281 24.60 -56.39 73.36
CA PHE A 281 24.77 -56.19 71.91
C PHE A 281 23.59 -56.74 71.11
N GLN A 282 23.05 -57.91 71.46
CA GLN A 282 21.96 -58.54 70.72
C GLN A 282 20.61 -57.83 70.91
N ILE A 283 20.40 -57.16 72.05
CA ILE A 283 19.26 -56.26 72.28
C ILE A 283 19.42 -54.95 71.48
N GLN A 284 20.63 -54.40 71.40
CA GLN A 284 20.90 -53.22 70.57
C GLN A 284 20.73 -53.52 69.07
N GLU A 285 21.26 -54.64 68.58
CA GLU A 285 21.13 -55.08 67.18
C GLU A 285 19.67 -55.27 66.76
N THR A 286 18.85 -55.91 67.60
CA THR A 286 17.42 -56.10 67.33
C THR A 286 16.59 -54.81 67.44
N THR A 287 17.07 -53.83 68.20
CA THR A 287 16.47 -52.48 68.25
C THR A 287 16.82 -51.66 67.02
N LEU A 288 18.09 -51.72 66.57
CA LEU A 288 18.56 -51.05 65.35
C LEU A 288 17.88 -51.61 64.09
N LYS A 289 17.69 -52.93 64.00
CA LYS A 289 16.92 -53.55 62.89
C LYS A 289 15.50 -53.00 62.82
N LYS A 290 14.78 -52.95 63.95
CA LYS A 290 13.42 -52.35 64.01
C LYS A 290 13.36 -50.85 63.72
N ALA A 291 14.46 -50.12 63.84
CA ALA A 291 14.56 -48.72 63.39
C ALA A 291 14.82 -48.66 61.87
N LEU A 292 15.66 -49.54 61.34
CA LEU A 292 15.93 -49.67 59.91
C LEU A 292 14.66 -50.05 59.13
N ASP A 293 13.89 -51.02 59.61
CA ASP A 293 12.63 -51.48 58.99
C ASP A 293 11.63 -50.31 58.85
N LYS A 294 11.54 -49.44 59.86
CA LYS A 294 10.70 -48.23 59.84
C LYS A 294 11.20 -47.19 58.84
N LEU A 295 12.51 -46.92 58.85
CA LEU A 295 13.12 -45.98 57.91
C LEU A 295 12.98 -46.46 56.45
N GLN A 296 13.01 -47.77 56.19
CA GLN A 296 12.70 -48.32 54.86
C GLN A 296 11.23 -48.11 54.48
N MET A 297 10.30 -48.27 55.42
CA MET A 297 8.87 -48.03 55.17
C MET A 297 8.55 -46.55 54.92
N GLU A 298 9.16 -45.63 55.68
CA GLU A 298 9.04 -44.18 55.48
C GLU A 298 9.73 -43.73 54.17
N LEU A 299 10.87 -44.32 53.82
CA LEU A 299 11.54 -44.11 52.54
C LEU A 299 10.67 -44.58 51.36
N GLN A 300 9.99 -45.74 51.48
CA GLN A 300 9.12 -46.22 50.42
C GLN A 300 7.88 -45.33 50.24
N ILE A 301 7.23 -44.89 51.32
CA ILE A 301 6.08 -43.96 51.24
C ILE A 301 6.51 -42.64 50.57
N THR A 302 7.61 -42.03 51.02
CA THR A 302 8.12 -40.78 50.42
C THR A 302 8.58 -40.96 48.96
N GLN A 303 9.09 -42.14 48.58
CA GLN A 303 9.43 -42.47 47.20
C GLN A 303 8.19 -42.70 46.31
N GLU A 304 7.11 -43.26 46.86
CA GLU A 304 5.81 -43.38 46.18
C GLU A 304 5.14 -42.00 45.99
N ASP A 305 5.16 -41.12 46.99
CA ASP A 305 4.70 -39.73 46.88
C ASP A 305 5.54 -38.93 45.87
N ALA A 306 6.87 -39.06 45.90
CA ALA A 306 7.77 -38.47 44.90
C ALA A 306 7.56 -39.04 43.47
N SER A 307 6.92 -40.20 43.33
CA SER A 307 6.48 -40.74 42.04
C SER A 307 5.15 -40.13 41.59
N GLN A 308 4.21 -39.89 42.51
CA GLN A 308 2.95 -39.21 42.21
C GLN A 308 3.18 -37.74 41.83
N MET A 309 4.06 -37.04 42.55
CA MET A 309 4.42 -35.66 42.24
C MET A 309 5.14 -35.55 40.89
N ARG A 310 6.02 -36.49 40.54
CA ARG A 310 6.59 -36.57 39.18
C ARG A 310 5.52 -36.75 38.10
N LYS A 311 4.57 -37.68 38.28
CA LYS A 311 3.45 -37.87 37.33
C LYS A 311 2.58 -36.62 37.19
N LYS A 312 2.35 -35.86 38.27
CA LYS A 312 1.66 -34.57 38.21
C LYS A 312 2.48 -33.52 37.43
N CYS A 313 3.79 -33.44 37.66
CA CYS A 313 4.68 -32.56 36.89
C CYS A 313 4.71 -32.94 35.40
N GLU A 314 4.75 -34.22 35.04
CA GLU A 314 4.66 -34.69 33.64
C GLU A 314 3.31 -34.32 33.01
N GLN A 315 2.20 -34.42 33.75
CA GLN A 315 0.88 -34.00 33.28
C GLN A 315 0.79 -32.47 33.10
N PHE A 316 1.34 -31.69 34.03
CA PHE A 316 1.41 -30.23 33.89
C PHE A 316 2.35 -29.78 32.77
N GLN A 317 3.50 -30.45 32.56
CA GLN A 317 4.37 -30.21 31.41
C GLN A 317 3.65 -30.57 30.10
N GLY A 318 2.91 -31.69 30.07
CA GLY A 318 2.09 -32.08 28.92
C GLY A 318 0.93 -31.13 28.64
N ALA A 319 0.41 -30.43 29.66
CA ALA A 319 -0.58 -29.37 29.51
C ALA A 319 0.08 -28.04 29.06
N LEU A 320 1.23 -27.68 29.64
CA LEU A 320 2.01 -26.50 29.30
C LEU A 320 2.46 -26.55 27.84
N ASN A 321 3.08 -27.65 27.40
CA ASN A 321 3.48 -27.84 26.01
C ASN A 321 2.29 -27.74 25.04
N LYS A 322 1.07 -28.17 25.44
CA LYS A 322 -0.14 -27.99 24.63
C LYS A 322 -0.59 -26.53 24.59
N ALA A 323 -0.56 -25.83 25.73
CA ALA A 323 -0.86 -24.40 25.79
C ALA A 323 0.15 -23.58 24.97
N GLU A 324 1.44 -23.88 25.05
CA GLU A 324 2.49 -23.24 24.25
C GLU A 324 2.29 -23.47 22.74
N ASN A 325 1.97 -24.69 22.31
CA ASN A 325 1.64 -24.97 20.90
C ASN A 325 0.39 -24.20 20.44
N ILE A 326 -0.63 -24.07 21.29
CA ILE A 326 -1.84 -23.27 20.98
C ILE A 326 -1.48 -21.78 20.92
N VAL A 327 -0.66 -21.26 21.83
CA VAL A 327 -0.19 -19.87 21.82
C VAL A 327 0.67 -19.59 20.59
N GLN A 328 1.57 -20.50 20.19
CA GLN A 328 2.36 -20.37 18.96
C GLN A 328 1.47 -20.40 17.71
N MET A 329 0.45 -21.26 17.66
CA MET A 329 -0.53 -21.29 16.57
C MET A 329 -1.34 -19.99 16.51
N LEU A 330 -1.80 -19.46 17.65
CA LEU A 330 -2.52 -18.19 17.74
C LEU A 330 -1.61 -17.00 17.39
N GLN A 331 -0.33 -17.02 17.77
CA GLN A 331 0.67 -16.04 17.35
C GLN A 331 0.90 -16.11 15.83
N HIS A 332 0.97 -17.30 15.23
CA HIS A 332 1.06 -17.46 13.77
C HIS A 332 -0.18 -16.91 13.06
N GLN A 333 -1.38 -17.21 13.57
CA GLN A 333 -2.65 -16.69 13.02
C GLN A 333 -2.78 -15.17 13.20
N LEU A 334 -2.32 -14.61 14.32
CA LEU A 334 -2.25 -13.17 14.56
C LEU A 334 -1.26 -12.51 13.60
N LYS A 335 -0.10 -13.13 13.37
CA LYS A 335 0.94 -12.63 12.48
C LYS A 335 0.51 -12.68 11.01
N GLU A 336 -0.11 -13.78 10.57
CA GLU A 336 -0.82 -13.85 9.29
C GLU A 336 -1.94 -12.80 9.20
N GLY A 337 -2.64 -12.53 10.30
CA GLY A 337 -3.66 -11.49 10.39
C GLY A 337 -3.08 -10.08 10.18
N GLN A 338 -1.94 -9.79 10.80
CA GLN A 338 -1.18 -8.54 10.61
C GLN A 338 -0.61 -8.45 9.19
N GLU A 339 0.02 -9.49 8.67
CA GLU A 339 0.56 -9.51 7.29
C GLU A 339 -0.57 -9.36 6.24
N LYS A 340 -1.77 -9.89 6.50
CA LYS A 340 -2.97 -9.65 5.68
C LYS A 340 -3.53 -8.23 5.87
N ALA A 341 -3.51 -7.68 7.09
CA ALA A 341 -3.94 -6.31 7.37
C ALA A 341 -3.01 -5.27 6.72
N ASP A 342 -1.70 -5.41 6.88
CA ASP A 342 -0.66 -4.63 6.20
C ASP A 342 -0.71 -4.86 4.69
N GLY A 343 -1.02 -6.08 4.24
CA GLY A 343 -1.34 -6.39 2.84
C GLY A 343 -2.58 -5.67 2.31
N THR A 344 -3.60 -5.44 3.14
CA THR A 344 -4.75 -4.59 2.77
C THR A 344 -4.48 -3.10 2.89
N LEU A 345 -3.63 -2.67 3.82
CA LEU A 345 -3.25 -1.26 4.01
C LEU A 345 -2.29 -0.79 2.90
N THR A 346 -1.36 -1.64 2.48
CA THR A 346 -0.51 -1.41 1.30
C THR A 346 -1.33 -1.41 0.02
N LYS A 347 -2.31 -2.31 -0.13
CA LYS A 347 -3.28 -2.25 -1.24
C LYS A 347 -4.18 -1.02 -1.17
N GLN A 348 -4.60 -0.57 0.01
CA GLN A 348 -5.37 0.67 0.15
C GLN A 348 -4.51 1.87 -0.28
N LYS A 349 -3.24 1.94 0.15
CA LYS A 349 -2.32 2.99 -0.32
C LYS A 349 -2.06 2.90 -1.81
N GLN A 350 -1.87 1.70 -2.38
CA GLN A 350 -1.77 1.50 -3.81
C GLN A 350 -3.05 1.96 -4.54
N LEU A 351 -4.25 1.70 -4.00
CA LEU A 351 -5.51 2.18 -4.56
C LEU A 351 -5.72 3.69 -4.35
N GLU A 352 -5.15 4.30 -3.31
CA GLU A 352 -5.15 5.75 -3.08
C GLU A 352 -4.15 6.46 -4.00
N ASP A 353 -2.97 5.88 -4.24
CA ASP A 353 -1.96 6.32 -5.19
C ASP A 353 -2.42 6.08 -6.64
N GLU A 354 -3.11 4.97 -6.93
CA GLU A 354 -3.79 4.70 -8.21
C GLU A 354 -4.98 5.65 -8.41
N LEU A 355 -5.75 5.98 -7.36
CA LEU A 355 -6.81 6.99 -7.46
C LEU A 355 -6.24 8.41 -7.62
N LEU A 356 -5.09 8.72 -7.00
CA LEU A 356 -4.40 9.99 -7.16
C LEU A 356 -3.80 10.11 -8.56
N THR A 357 -3.04 9.10 -9.01
CA THR A 357 -2.50 9.05 -10.37
C THR A 357 -3.59 8.91 -11.43
N CYS A 358 -4.75 8.32 -11.14
CA CYS A 358 -5.92 8.34 -12.03
C CYS A 358 -6.61 9.71 -12.04
N LYS A 359 -6.69 10.44 -10.91
CA LYS A 359 -7.13 11.84 -10.89
C LYS A 359 -6.18 12.76 -11.65
N ASP A 360 -4.88 12.62 -11.42
CA ASP A 360 -3.83 13.35 -12.16
C ASP A 360 -3.86 12.93 -13.64
N CYS A 361 -4.12 11.67 -13.96
CA CYS A 361 -4.29 11.20 -15.34
C CYS A 361 -5.60 11.71 -15.96
N ILE A 362 -6.69 11.87 -15.21
CA ILE A 362 -7.94 12.50 -15.68
C ILE A 362 -7.76 14.01 -15.85
N GLN A 363 -6.97 14.66 -15.01
CA GLN A 363 -6.66 16.09 -15.13
C GLN A 363 -5.64 16.37 -16.23
N GLN A 364 -4.66 15.47 -16.41
CA GLN A 364 -3.78 15.43 -17.58
C GLN A 364 -4.57 15.09 -18.83
N GLN A 365 -5.46 14.11 -18.83
CA GLN A 365 -6.35 13.82 -19.97
C GLN A 365 -7.34 14.94 -20.23
N SER A 366 -7.77 15.73 -19.24
CA SER A 366 -8.64 16.89 -19.44
C SER A 366 -7.87 18.07 -20.04
N THR A 367 -6.67 18.36 -19.52
CA THR A 367 -5.79 19.38 -20.09
C THR A 367 -5.23 18.95 -21.45
N GLU A 368 -4.94 17.67 -21.65
CA GLU A 368 -4.56 17.03 -22.91
C GLU A 368 -5.77 16.83 -23.83
N LEU A 369 -7.02 16.79 -23.37
CA LEU A 369 -8.23 16.87 -24.21
C LEU A 369 -8.51 18.31 -24.63
N LEU A 370 -8.19 19.31 -23.80
CA LEU A 370 -8.17 20.71 -24.20
C LEU A 370 -7.03 20.99 -25.19
N LEU A 371 -5.85 20.42 -24.95
CA LEU A 371 -4.70 20.56 -25.83
C LEU A 371 -4.87 19.72 -27.09
N LYS A 372 -5.50 18.53 -27.04
CA LYS A 372 -5.96 17.74 -28.19
C LYS A 372 -7.17 18.37 -28.87
N SER A 373 -8.02 19.15 -28.21
CA SER A 373 -9.12 19.89 -28.86
C SER A 373 -8.57 21.12 -29.60
N SER A 374 -7.62 21.84 -28.99
CA SER A 374 -6.83 22.88 -29.66
C SER A 374 -5.98 22.31 -30.80
N LEU A 375 -5.33 21.17 -30.57
CA LEU A 375 -4.56 20.43 -31.57
C LEU A 375 -5.47 19.71 -32.58
N ILE A 376 -6.74 19.44 -32.30
CA ILE A 376 -7.74 19.02 -33.30
C ILE A 376 -8.23 20.26 -34.05
N GLY A 377 -8.32 21.43 -33.44
CA GLY A 377 -8.53 22.68 -34.19
C GLY A 377 -7.40 22.95 -35.18
N THR A 378 -6.14 22.80 -34.76
CA THR A 378 -4.99 22.96 -35.66
C THR A 378 -4.74 21.73 -36.55
N LEU A 379 -5.06 20.51 -36.12
CA LEU A 379 -5.03 19.30 -36.96
C LEU A 379 -6.23 19.22 -37.88
N GLN A 380 -7.33 19.95 -37.65
CA GLN A 380 -8.46 20.04 -38.58
C GLN A 380 -8.20 21.16 -39.58
N ALA A 381 -7.54 22.24 -39.17
CA ALA A 381 -6.94 23.20 -40.10
C ALA A 381 -5.85 22.53 -40.96
N THR A 382 -4.91 21.79 -40.35
CA THR A 382 -3.90 21.05 -41.13
C THR A 382 -4.46 19.80 -41.79
N GLN A 383 -5.56 19.18 -41.34
CA GLN A 383 -6.28 18.14 -42.08
C GLN A 383 -7.03 18.74 -43.25
N LEU A 384 -7.54 19.97 -43.20
CA LEU A 384 -8.11 20.59 -44.39
C LEU A 384 -7.02 20.94 -45.41
N THR A 385 -5.83 21.39 -44.97
CA THR A 385 -4.68 21.51 -45.88
C THR A 385 -4.11 20.15 -46.29
N HIS A 386 -4.12 19.16 -45.41
CA HIS A 386 -3.58 17.84 -45.67
C HIS A 386 -4.52 17.04 -46.55
N GLU A 387 -5.85 17.14 -46.43
CA GLU A 387 -6.85 16.67 -47.38
C GLU A 387 -6.77 17.42 -48.71
N ALA A 388 -6.36 18.69 -48.74
CA ALA A 388 -6.03 19.32 -50.02
C ALA A 388 -4.77 18.67 -50.63
N THR A 389 -3.70 18.46 -49.86
CA THR A 389 -2.50 17.74 -50.33
C THR A 389 -2.72 16.23 -50.50
N ILE A 390 -3.72 15.64 -49.86
CA ILE A 390 -4.07 14.21 -49.91
C ILE A 390 -5.01 14.01 -51.07
N ARG A 391 -5.94 14.91 -51.41
CA ARG A 391 -6.66 14.86 -52.70
C ARG A 391 -5.70 15.08 -53.88
N GLU A 392 -4.66 15.92 -53.71
CA GLU A 392 -3.56 16.03 -54.68
C GLU A 392 -2.67 14.77 -54.71
N LEU A 393 -2.30 14.21 -53.56
CA LEU A 393 -1.54 12.96 -53.45
C LEU A 393 -2.38 11.72 -53.72
N GLU A 394 -3.71 11.78 -53.77
CA GLU A 394 -4.68 10.75 -54.15
C GLU A 394 -4.93 10.83 -55.64
N SER A 395 -4.93 12.03 -56.23
CA SER A 395 -4.81 12.22 -57.67
C SER A 395 -3.48 11.63 -58.17
N GLN A 396 -2.36 11.91 -57.48
CA GLN A 396 -1.06 11.32 -57.78
C GLN A 396 -0.96 9.84 -57.39
N HIS A 397 -1.59 9.40 -56.29
CA HIS A 397 -1.64 8.00 -55.88
C HIS A 397 -2.59 7.20 -56.76
N CYS A 398 -3.66 7.76 -57.33
CA CYS A 398 -4.45 7.08 -58.37
C CYS A 398 -3.60 6.87 -59.61
N ARG A 399 -2.87 7.89 -60.10
CA ARG A 399 -1.91 7.72 -61.21
C ARG A 399 -0.78 6.72 -60.88
N LEU A 400 -0.28 6.74 -59.64
CA LEU A 400 0.73 5.78 -59.18
C LEU A 400 0.14 4.41 -58.87
N LYS A 401 -1.16 4.28 -58.60
CA LYS A 401 -1.91 3.04 -58.34
C LYS A 401 -2.42 2.41 -59.62
N GLU A 402 -2.73 3.17 -60.65
CA GLU A 402 -2.86 2.69 -62.03
C GLU A 402 -1.52 2.13 -62.51
N ARG A 403 -0.41 2.84 -62.20
CA ARG A 403 0.94 2.34 -62.45
C ARG A 403 1.33 1.18 -61.53
N LEU A 404 0.85 1.14 -60.29
CA LEU A 404 1.10 0.03 -59.36
C LEU A 404 0.23 -1.16 -59.71
N THR A 405 -1.02 -1.04 -60.15
CA THR A 405 -1.80 -2.18 -60.65
C THR A 405 -1.18 -2.72 -61.92
N HIS A 406 -0.67 -1.87 -62.83
CA HIS A 406 0.08 -2.36 -63.99
C HIS A 406 1.40 -3.06 -63.59
N LEU A 407 2.15 -2.52 -62.62
CA LEU A 407 3.36 -3.15 -62.08
C LEU A 407 3.06 -4.35 -61.16
N GLU A 408 1.86 -4.45 -60.59
CA GLU A 408 1.38 -5.57 -59.80
C GLU A 408 0.73 -6.64 -60.67
N GLU A 409 0.20 -6.32 -61.84
CA GLU A 409 -0.16 -7.28 -62.88
C GLU A 409 1.14 -7.91 -63.42
N GLU A 410 2.15 -7.11 -63.75
CA GLU A 410 3.49 -7.61 -64.09
C GLU A 410 4.13 -8.40 -62.93
N ARG A 411 4.11 -7.87 -61.70
CA ARG A 411 4.63 -8.58 -60.51
C ARG A 411 3.81 -9.83 -60.21
N ASN A 412 2.49 -9.87 -60.41
CA ASN A 412 1.67 -11.05 -60.14
C ASN A 412 1.80 -12.09 -61.26
N ILE A 413 2.07 -11.69 -62.50
CA ILE A 413 2.53 -12.61 -63.56
C ILE A 413 3.88 -13.22 -63.16
N LEU A 414 4.85 -12.40 -62.77
CA LEU A 414 6.17 -12.86 -62.30
C LEU A 414 6.09 -13.65 -60.99
N HIS A 415 5.18 -13.32 -60.09
CA HIS A 415 4.99 -13.97 -58.78
C HIS A 415 4.15 -15.22 -58.88
N ASN A 416 3.20 -15.34 -59.82
CA ASN A 416 2.58 -16.62 -60.16
C ASN A 416 3.62 -17.55 -60.80
N ASN A 417 4.49 -17.04 -61.67
CA ASN A 417 5.60 -17.81 -62.23
C ASN A 417 6.63 -18.22 -61.16
N ASN A 418 6.94 -17.35 -60.19
CA ASN A 418 7.88 -17.68 -59.11
C ASN A 418 7.23 -18.53 -58.01
N GLN A 419 5.95 -18.33 -57.65
CA GLN A 419 5.22 -19.22 -56.75
C GLN A 419 5.05 -20.60 -57.37
N THR A 420 4.72 -20.74 -58.66
CA THR A 420 4.65 -22.07 -59.30
C THR A 420 6.02 -22.74 -59.49
N LEU A 421 7.11 -22.00 -59.26
CA LEU A 421 8.47 -22.54 -59.14
C LEU A 421 8.80 -22.89 -57.68
N ASP A 422 8.61 -21.95 -56.74
CA ASP A 422 8.85 -22.08 -55.30
C ASP A 422 7.98 -23.18 -54.69
N GLU A 423 6.68 -23.23 -54.99
CA GLU A 423 5.75 -24.26 -54.53
C GLU A 423 6.17 -25.65 -55.04
N ARG A 424 6.71 -25.72 -56.27
CA ARG A 424 7.22 -26.95 -56.86
C ARG A 424 8.53 -27.41 -56.22
N GLN A 425 9.44 -26.47 -55.92
CA GLN A 425 10.66 -26.73 -55.13
C GLN A 425 10.32 -27.09 -53.69
N ARG A 426 9.32 -26.45 -53.08
CA ARG A 426 8.87 -26.65 -51.70
C ARG A 426 8.14 -27.99 -51.53
N GLN A 427 7.36 -28.42 -52.50
CA GLN A 427 6.78 -29.77 -52.53
C GLN A 427 7.87 -30.85 -52.73
N GLN A 428 8.91 -30.58 -53.53
CA GLN A 428 10.08 -31.46 -53.64
C GLN A 428 10.86 -31.52 -52.31
N LEU A 429 11.13 -30.38 -51.69
CA LEU A 429 11.78 -30.30 -50.37
C LEU A 429 10.96 -30.98 -49.28
N LEU A 430 9.65 -30.72 -49.18
CA LEU A 430 8.76 -31.41 -48.24
C LEU A 430 8.75 -32.94 -48.43
N THR A 431 8.84 -33.41 -49.67
CA THR A 431 8.93 -34.86 -49.96
C THR A 431 10.26 -35.43 -49.47
N ILE A 432 11.37 -34.72 -49.72
CA ILE A 432 12.71 -35.11 -49.25
C ILE A 432 12.81 -35.04 -47.73
N GLU A 433 12.44 -33.91 -47.11
CA GLU A 433 12.41 -33.69 -45.67
C GLU A 433 11.56 -34.73 -44.97
N LYS A 434 10.35 -35.04 -45.47
CA LYS A 434 9.51 -36.08 -44.90
C LYS A 434 10.18 -37.45 -44.93
N SER A 435 10.73 -37.87 -46.08
CA SER A 435 11.46 -39.15 -46.18
C SER A 435 12.69 -39.20 -45.26
N LEU A 436 13.44 -38.10 -45.14
CA LEU A 436 14.61 -37.98 -44.28
C LEU A 436 14.23 -37.97 -42.79
N ASN A 437 13.07 -37.43 -42.43
CA ASN A 437 12.59 -37.43 -41.06
C ASN A 437 12.00 -38.78 -40.67
N GLU A 438 11.30 -39.46 -41.59
CA GLU A 438 10.85 -40.85 -41.44
C GLU A 438 12.05 -41.80 -41.26
N GLU A 439 13.13 -41.67 -42.05
CA GLU A 439 14.35 -42.46 -41.86
C GLU A 439 15.06 -42.16 -40.52
N LYS A 440 15.13 -40.89 -40.10
CA LYS A 440 15.69 -40.51 -38.78
C LYS A 440 14.86 -41.05 -37.62
N GLU A 441 13.53 -41.10 -37.76
CA GLU A 441 12.65 -41.63 -36.71
C GLU A 441 12.78 -43.15 -36.60
N MET A 442 12.84 -43.86 -37.74
CA MET A 442 13.13 -45.30 -37.76
C MET A 442 14.50 -45.62 -37.17
N GLN A 443 15.54 -44.81 -37.44
CA GLN A 443 16.85 -44.97 -36.82
C GLN A 443 16.81 -44.69 -35.32
N ARG A 444 16.11 -43.64 -34.85
CA ARG A 444 15.91 -43.38 -33.41
C ARG A 444 15.23 -44.56 -32.71
N GLN A 445 14.10 -45.03 -33.24
CA GLN A 445 13.35 -46.15 -32.69
C GLN A 445 14.20 -47.42 -32.61
N TYR A 446 15.00 -47.73 -33.64
CA TYR A 446 15.93 -48.87 -33.62
C TYR A 446 17.03 -48.74 -32.55
N TYR A 447 17.58 -47.54 -32.32
CA TYR A 447 18.55 -47.31 -31.25
C TYR A 447 17.91 -47.32 -29.86
N GLU A 448 16.70 -46.76 -29.70
CA GLU A 448 15.94 -46.77 -28.44
C GLU A 448 15.52 -48.19 -28.06
N GLU A 449 15.00 -48.99 -29.00
CA GLU A 449 14.69 -50.42 -28.78
C GLU A 449 15.95 -51.22 -28.41
N LYS A 450 17.10 -50.90 -29.02
CA LYS A 450 18.38 -51.55 -28.67
C LYS A 450 18.89 -51.13 -27.28
N ILE A 451 18.68 -49.87 -26.88
CA ILE A 451 19.06 -49.35 -25.57
C ILE A 451 18.14 -49.93 -24.47
N THR A 452 16.82 -50.02 -24.70
CA THR A 452 15.89 -50.63 -23.74
C THR A 452 16.11 -52.12 -23.59
N ASN A 453 16.38 -52.86 -24.68
CA ASN A 453 16.76 -54.28 -24.61
C ASN A 453 18.09 -54.52 -23.86
N LEU A 454 19.03 -53.56 -23.89
CA LEU A 454 20.27 -53.63 -23.09
C LEU A 454 20.02 -53.30 -21.61
N HIS A 455 19.21 -52.29 -21.31
CA HIS A 455 18.81 -51.99 -19.93
C HIS A 455 18.03 -53.15 -19.30
N HIS A 456 17.08 -53.75 -20.02
CA HIS A 456 16.30 -54.87 -19.52
C HIS A 456 17.19 -56.06 -19.14
N LYS A 457 18.19 -56.41 -19.96
CA LYS A 457 19.15 -57.48 -19.66
C LYS A 457 20.05 -57.15 -18.48
N LEU A 458 20.54 -55.91 -18.37
CA LEU A 458 21.32 -55.47 -17.20
C LEU A 458 20.47 -55.47 -15.92
N GLU A 459 19.17 -55.18 -16.03
CA GLU A 459 18.22 -55.22 -14.92
C GLU A 459 17.86 -56.67 -14.54
N GLU A 460 17.66 -57.58 -15.49
CA GLU A 460 17.51 -59.02 -15.27
C GLU A 460 18.77 -59.61 -14.60
N GLU A 461 19.97 -59.28 -15.09
CA GLU A 461 21.24 -59.70 -14.47
C GLU A 461 21.42 -59.10 -13.07
N THR A 462 20.99 -57.85 -12.84
CA THR A 462 21.03 -57.21 -11.51
C THR A 462 20.01 -57.81 -10.54
N ILE A 463 18.80 -58.14 -11.01
CA ILE A 463 17.77 -58.83 -10.23
C ILE A 463 18.21 -60.26 -9.92
N TYR A 464 18.84 -60.94 -10.87
CA TYR A 464 19.49 -62.23 -10.65
C TYR A 464 20.56 -62.08 -9.55
N LEU A 465 21.62 -61.29 -9.76
CA LEU A 465 22.69 -61.09 -8.78
C LEU A 465 22.18 -60.68 -7.39
N ARG A 466 21.14 -59.83 -7.31
CA ARG A 466 20.56 -59.38 -6.03
C ARG A 466 19.75 -60.46 -5.31
N ASN A 467 18.87 -61.16 -6.05
CA ASN A 467 18.12 -62.29 -5.50
C ASN A 467 19.08 -63.35 -4.99
N THR A 468 20.08 -63.64 -5.80
CA THR A 468 21.07 -64.65 -5.50
C THR A 468 21.88 -64.20 -4.26
N PHE A 469 22.52 -63.01 -4.24
CA PHE A 469 23.30 -62.55 -3.07
C PHE A 469 22.52 -62.71 -1.76
N ARG A 470 21.28 -62.20 -1.70
CA ARG A 470 20.36 -62.32 -0.55
C ARG A 470 20.23 -63.75 -0.01
N ASP A 471 20.13 -64.75 -0.88
CA ASP A 471 19.83 -66.11 -0.44
C ASP A 471 21.05 -66.81 0.16
N ASN A 472 22.27 -66.36 -0.19
CA ASN A 472 23.50 -66.84 0.44
C ASN A 472 23.91 -66.01 1.67
N VAL A 473 23.43 -64.76 1.83
CA VAL A 473 23.41 -64.09 3.16
C VAL A 473 22.72 -65.01 4.18
N LYS A 474 21.59 -65.65 3.78
CA LYS A 474 20.83 -66.54 4.67
C LYS A 474 21.60 -67.81 5.01
N GLU A 475 22.23 -68.48 4.03
CA GLU A 475 23.07 -69.65 4.30
C GLU A 475 24.22 -69.31 5.27
N LEU A 476 24.93 -68.21 5.01
CA LEU A 476 26.06 -67.78 5.84
C LEU A 476 25.60 -67.43 7.27
N SER A 477 24.42 -66.79 7.39
CA SER A 477 23.79 -66.50 8.69
C SER A 477 23.33 -67.76 9.44
N GLN A 478 22.78 -68.76 8.74
CA GLN A 478 22.39 -70.05 9.34
C GLN A 478 23.62 -70.85 9.80
N MET A 479 24.70 -70.85 9.01
CA MET A 479 25.98 -71.46 9.41
C MET A 479 26.62 -70.74 10.61
N HIS A 480 26.49 -69.40 10.69
CA HIS A 480 26.94 -68.66 11.87
C HIS A 480 26.10 -68.99 13.12
N GLN A 481 24.78 -69.09 12.98
CA GLN A 481 23.88 -69.51 14.07
C GLN A 481 24.21 -70.92 14.56
N ALA A 482 24.34 -71.90 13.67
CA ALA A 482 24.66 -73.29 14.03
C ALA A 482 26.06 -73.44 14.66
N THR A 483 27.04 -72.64 14.24
CA THR A 483 28.37 -72.62 14.88
C THR A 483 28.35 -71.95 16.25
N LEU A 484 27.59 -70.87 16.44
CA LEU A 484 27.36 -70.26 17.76
C LEU A 484 26.69 -71.24 18.74
N GLU A 485 25.64 -71.94 18.32
CA GLU A 485 24.94 -72.94 19.14
C GLU A 485 25.84 -74.14 19.49
N SER A 486 26.70 -74.57 18.55
CA SER A 486 27.71 -75.60 18.81
C SER A 486 28.75 -75.16 19.85
N VAL A 487 29.26 -73.93 19.74
CA VAL A 487 30.27 -73.34 20.65
C VAL A 487 29.69 -73.07 22.04
N GLN A 488 28.45 -72.56 22.13
CA GLN A 488 27.71 -72.45 23.39
C GLN A 488 27.50 -73.85 24.00
N GLY A 489 27.14 -74.84 23.19
CA GLY A 489 27.02 -76.23 23.59
C GLY A 489 28.34 -76.83 24.12
N THR A 490 29.51 -76.47 23.57
CA THR A 490 30.81 -76.89 24.14
C THR A 490 31.09 -76.19 25.46
N HIS A 491 30.97 -74.86 25.53
CA HIS A 491 31.25 -74.12 26.76
C HIS A 491 30.29 -74.47 27.90
N GLU A 492 29.04 -74.83 27.62
CA GLU A 492 28.11 -75.27 28.64
C GLU A 492 28.40 -76.71 29.13
N ARG A 493 28.97 -77.58 28.28
CA ARG A 493 29.53 -78.87 28.71
C ARG A 493 30.80 -78.68 29.57
N GLU A 494 31.70 -77.78 29.18
CA GLU A 494 32.91 -77.44 29.94
C GLU A 494 32.56 -76.82 31.30
N LYS A 495 31.62 -75.87 31.34
CA LYS A 495 31.08 -75.28 32.57
C LYS A 495 30.49 -76.34 33.50
N LYS A 496 29.68 -77.27 32.98
CA LYS A 496 29.12 -78.39 33.76
C LYS A 496 30.19 -79.36 34.25
N LYS A 497 31.26 -79.59 33.48
CA LYS A 497 32.42 -80.41 33.87
C LYS A 497 33.23 -79.75 34.99
N LEU A 498 33.55 -78.45 34.86
CA LEU A 498 34.26 -77.69 35.89
C LEU A 498 33.42 -77.55 37.18
N GLN A 499 32.10 -77.40 37.06
CA GLN A 499 31.18 -77.42 38.21
C GLN A 499 31.25 -78.77 38.94
N LEU A 500 31.15 -79.88 38.20
CA LEU A 500 31.24 -81.23 38.77
C LEU A 500 32.61 -81.53 39.39
N GLU A 501 33.70 -81.02 38.81
CA GLU A 501 35.06 -81.15 39.34
C GLU A 501 35.24 -80.34 40.63
N MET A 502 34.64 -79.14 40.73
CA MET A 502 34.58 -78.34 41.95
C MET A 502 33.76 -79.04 43.05
N ASP A 503 32.56 -79.53 42.72
CA ASP A 503 31.67 -80.22 43.65
C ASP A 503 32.33 -81.51 44.19
N GLN A 504 33.05 -82.25 43.35
CA GLN A 504 33.85 -83.42 43.77
C GLN A 504 35.04 -83.05 44.67
N HIS A 505 35.61 -81.84 44.54
CA HIS A 505 36.68 -81.38 45.42
C HIS A 505 36.11 -81.04 46.81
N LEU A 506 35.04 -80.25 46.83
CA LEU A 506 34.30 -79.89 48.05
C LEU A 506 33.80 -81.14 48.81
N GLU A 507 33.34 -82.18 48.11
CA GLU A 507 32.91 -83.44 48.73
C GLU A 507 34.09 -84.20 49.39
N LYS A 508 35.27 -84.23 48.75
CA LYS A 508 36.49 -84.83 49.32
C LYS A 508 36.99 -84.07 50.54
N ASP A 509 36.98 -82.75 50.48
CA ASP A 509 37.41 -81.91 51.59
C ASP A 509 36.40 -81.98 52.75
N ARG A 510 35.09 -82.08 52.48
CA ARG A 510 34.06 -82.38 53.50
C ARG A 510 34.27 -83.74 54.16
N LEU A 511 34.61 -84.78 53.39
CA LEU A 511 34.88 -86.12 53.92
C LEU A 511 36.12 -86.12 54.82
N ARG A 512 37.23 -85.47 54.41
CA ARG A 512 38.42 -85.27 55.26
C ARG A 512 38.08 -84.57 56.59
N ILE A 513 37.34 -83.47 56.52
CA ILE A 513 36.96 -82.70 57.73
C ILE A 513 36.08 -83.56 58.65
N GLU A 514 35.20 -84.41 58.12
CA GLU A 514 34.40 -85.33 58.93
C GLU A 514 35.24 -86.48 59.53
N GLU A 515 36.25 -86.99 58.81
CA GLU A 515 37.21 -87.96 59.35
C GLU A 515 38.05 -87.36 60.49
N GLU A 516 38.65 -86.18 60.29
CA GLU A 516 39.41 -85.44 61.31
C GLU A 516 38.55 -85.14 62.55
N LYS A 517 37.33 -84.63 62.34
CA LYS A 517 36.32 -84.39 63.39
C LYS A 517 35.97 -85.65 64.18
N ASN A 518 35.91 -86.82 63.54
CA ASN A 518 35.64 -88.08 64.23
C ASN A 518 36.88 -88.60 64.98
N GLN A 519 38.10 -88.40 64.46
CA GLN A 519 39.34 -88.65 65.20
C GLN A 519 39.44 -87.77 66.45
N PHE A 520 39.15 -86.47 66.35
CA PHE A 520 39.13 -85.55 67.50
C PHE A 520 38.03 -85.91 68.52
N LYS A 521 36.82 -86.32 68.08
CA LYS A 521 35.81 -86.86 69.01
C LYS A 521 36.34 -88.06 69.78
N GLN A 522 36.98 -89.02 69.11
CA GLN A 522 37.46 -90.23 69.77
C GLN A 522 38.62 -89.95 70.72
N GLN A 523 39.50 -89.00 70.40
CA GLN A 523 40.50 -88.49 71.34
C GLN A 523 39.87 -87.84 72.58
N MET A 524 38.82 -87.03 72.39
CA MET A 524 38.09 -86.38 73.49
C MET A 524 37.32 -87.37 74.37
N GLU A 525 36.77 -88.45 73.81
CA GLU A 525 36.08 -89.49 74.57
C GLU A 525 37.08 -90.34 75.38
N ASN A 526 38.21 -90.75 74.77
CA ASN A 526 39.30 -91.43 75.48
C ASN A 526 39.83 -90.57 76.66
N LEU A 527 40.00 -89.26 76.46
CA LEU A 527 40.41 -88.32 77.50
C LEU A 527 39.37 -88.18 78.62
N ARG A 528 38.06 -88.25 78.29
CA ARG A 528 36.99 -88.27 79.29
C ARG A 528 37.06 -89.54 80.13
N GLU A 529 37.20 -90.71 79.53
CA GLU A 529 37.32 -91.98 80.24
C GLU A 529 38.54 -91.99 81.17
N GLU A 530 39.71 -91.53 80.69
CA GLU A 530 40.91 -91.38 81.53
C GLU A 530 40.69 -90.44 82.72
N LEU A 531 40.05 -89.28 82.50
CA LEU A 531 39.79 -88.31 83.55
C LEU A 531 38.74 -88.82 84.55
N THR A 532 37.71 -89.55 84.10
CA THR A 532 36.71 -90.18 84.97
C THR A 532 37.34 -91.29 85.82
N ALA A 533 38.24 -92.09 85.26
CA ALA A 533 39.00 -93.09 86.02
C ALA A 533 39.88 -92.42 87.10
N LYS A 534 40.62 -91.37 86.74
CA LYS A 534 41.48 -90.59 87.67
C LYS A 534 40.67 -89.87 88.76
N LEU A 535 39.47 -89.37 88.43
CA LEU A 535 38.55 -88.75 89.40
C LEU A 535 38.03 -89.78 90.42
N ASN A 536 37.68 -90.98 89.96
CA ASN A 536 37.19 -92.05 90.83
C ASN A 536 38.28 -92.55 91.80
N THR A 537 39.53 -92.70 91.37
CA THR A 537 40.64 -93.05 92.28
C THR A 537 40.96 -91.93 93.26
N ALA A 538 40.91 -90.66 92.84
CA ALA A 538 41.10 -89.52 93.74
C ALA A 538 40.00 -89.43 94.83
N ASN A 539 38.73 -89.64 94.46
CA ASN A 539 37.60 -89.62 95.41
C ASN A 539 37.72 -90.73 96.47
N GLN A 540 38.16 -91.94 96.07
CA GLN A 540 38.40 -93.04 97.02
C GLN A 540 39.47 -92.69 98.06
N GLU A 541 40.57 -92.06 97.64
CA GLU A 541 41.66 -91.66 98.54
C GLU A 541 41.27 -90.47 99.43
N VAL A 542 40.44 -89.53 98.95
CA VAL A 542 39.88 -88.44 99.77
C VAL A 542 38.99 -89.01 100.89
N CYS A 543 38.14 -90.00 100.61
CA CYS A 543 37.37 -90.68 101.66
C CYS A 543 38.29 -91.35 102.70
N ARG A 544 39.36 -92.02 102.25
CA ARG A 544 40.34 -92.69 103.13
C ARG A 544 41.06 -91.71 104.05
N LEU A 545 41.43 -90.52 103.55
CA LEU A 545 42.12 -89.49 104.33
C LEU A 545 41.18 -88.75 105.31
N GLN A 546 39.91 -88.53 104.94
CA GLN A 546 38.92 -87.92 105.83
C GLN A 546 38.59 -88.80 107.06
N GLU A 547 38.70 -90.12 106.96
CA GLU A 547 38.59 -91.01 108.12
C GLU A 547 39.81 -90.99 109.05
N LEU A 548 41.02 -90.76 108.53
CA LEU A 548 42.23 -90.66 109.35
C LEU A 548 42.24 -89.36 110.17
N VAL A 549 42.01 -88.21 109.53
CA VAL A 549 42.09 -86.90 110.20
C VAL A 549 41.03 -86.76 111.31
N LYS A 550 39.82 -87.31 111.12
CA LYS A 550 38.78 -87.34 112.16
C LYS A 550 39.11 -88.21 113.38
N LYS A 551 40.19 -88.99 113.37
CA LYS A 551 40.64 -89.83 114.49
C LYS A 551 41.89 -89.29 115.20
N SER A 552 42.54 -88.24 114.69
CA SER A 552 43.83 -87.73 115.22
C SER A 552 43.74 -86.49 116.12
N GLU A 553 42.60 -85.80 116.20
CA GLU A 553 42.47 -84.50 116.89
C GLU A 553 41.66 -84.57 118.21
N GLN A 554 41.67 -85.72 118.89
CA GLN A 554 41.03 -85.90 120.21
C GLN A 554 41.91 -86.68 121.20
N GLY A 555 42.87 -86.01 121.86
CA GLY A 555 43.43 -86.49 123.14
C GLY A 555 44.86 -86.09 123.51
N LEU A 556 44.99 -85.29 124.58
CA LEU A 556 46.14 -85.16 125.51
C LEU A 556 47.49 -84.61 124.97
N GLY A 557 48.29 -83.82 125.70
CA GLY A 557 48.02 -83.03 126.93
C GLY A 557 48.70 -83.49 128.23
N SER A 558 49.98 -83.13 128.43
CA SER A 558 50.75 -83.07 129.72
C SER A 558 52.22 -82.66 129.46
N ALA A 559 53.01 -82.10 130.40
CA ALA A 559 52.75 -81.35 131.64
C ALA A 559 54.09 -80.74 132.17
N GLU A 560 54.02 -79.67 132.98
CA GLU A 560 54.93 -79.31 134.11
C GLU A 560 56.46 -79.06 133.84
N GLY A 561 57.24 -78.29 134.61
CA GLY A 561 57.00 -77.37 135.74
C GLY A 561 58.33 -76.82 136.34
N HIS A 562 58.25 -75.87 137.29
CA HIS A 562 59.35 -75.29 138.10
C HIS A 562 60.40 -74.39 137.37
N ILE A 563 61.02 -73.37 137.98
CA ILE A 563 60.85 -72.74 139.31
C ILE A 563 61.23 -71.24 139.24
N SER A 564 60.53 -70.37 139.98
CA SER A 564 60.95 -68.99 140.26
C SER A 564 61.76 -68.93 141.57
N SER A 565 62.54 -67.85 141.76
CA SER A 565 63.19 -67.45 143.03
C SER A 565 64.59 -68.00 143.35
N LEU A 566 65.54 -67.90 142.41
CA LEU A 566 66.97 -67.90 142.76
C LEU A 566 67.71 -66.65 142.23
N LYS A 567 67.91 -65.69 143.16
CA LYS A 567 69.09 -64.81 143.29
C LYS A 567 69.37 -63.84 142.11
N ASN A 568 69.25 -62.53 142.25
CA ASN A 568 69.35 -61.70 143.47
C ASN A 568 70.61 -62.00 144.32
N ALA A 569 71.76 -62.27 143.67
CA ALA A 569 73.05 -62.42 144.35
C ALA A 569 74.30 -62.05 143.51
N GLN A 570 74.18 -61.26 142.44
CA GLN A 570 75.36 -60.80 141.67
C GLN A 570 75.26 -59.36 141.14
N GLU A 571 74.55 -58.50 141.86
CA GLU A 571 75.03 -57.12 142.01
C GLU A 571 76.11 -57.15 143.11
N ARG A 572 77.14 -56.29 143.05
CA ARG A 572 78.18 -56.07 144.08
C ARG A 572 79.34 -57.08 144.19
N LEU A 573 79.68 -57.80 143.12
CA LEU A 573 81.03 -58.37 142.94
C LEU A 573 81.52 -58.17 141.50
N GLN A 574 82.22 -57.07 141.24
CA GLN A 574 83.65 -57.06 140.88
C GLN A 574 84.13 -55.67 140.41
N ASN A 575 83.72 -54.59 141.09
CA ASN A 575 84.28 -53.24 140.85
C ASN A 575 85.63 -53.03 141.58
N ASP A 576 86.01 -53.96 142.46
CA ASP A 576 87.18 -53.88 143.34
C ASP A 576 88.13 -55.08 143.12
N LEU A 577 89.10 -54.91 142.20
CA LEU A 577 90.42 -55.56 142.15
C LEU A 577 91.07 -55.21 140.78
N ASP A 578 91.77 -54.11 140.58
CA ASP A 578 92.26 -53.08 141.51
C ASP A 578 92.98 -53.57 142.77
N SER A 579 93.75 -54.65 142.61
CA SER A 579 95.04 -54.69 143.30
C SER A 579 96.09 -55.58 142.62
N CYS A 580 97.23 -54.96 142.36
CA CYS A 580 98.57 -55.55 142.46
C CYS A 580 99.05 -56.66 141.49
N ARG A 581 99.93 -56.20 140.60
CA ARG A 581 101.35 -56.65 140.50
C ARG A 581 101.66 -58.04 139.90
N ALA A 582 102.07 -58.00 138.64
CA ALA A 582 103.44 -58.29 138.20
C ALA A 582 104.24 -59.47 138.82
N LYS A 583 104.61 -60.43 137.97
CA LYS A 583 106.00 -60.70 137.51
C LYS A 583 105.97 -61.42 136.14
N LEU A 584 106.72 -61.08 135.09
CA LEU A 584 108.11 -60.60 134.90
C LEU A 584 109.13 -61.73 134.67
N ARG A 585 109.99 -61.52 133.66
CA ARG A 585 111.20 -62.22 133.16
C ARG A 585 111.01 -63.29 132.05
N GLU A 586 111.76 -63.35 130.94
CA GLU A 586 113.11 -62.83 130.51
C GLU A 586 114.30 -63.73 130.92
N THR A 587 115.47 -63.52 130.27
CA THR A 587 116.86 -63.91 130.62
C THR A 587 117.38 -65.28 130.14
N LYS A 588 118.70 -65.53 129.93
CA LYS A 588 119.95 -64.79 129.50
C LYS A 588 121.05 -65.86 129.27
N HIS A 589 122.31 -65.62 128.85
CA HIS A 589 123.13 -64.42 128.57
C HIS A 589 124.17 -64.77 127.47
N ASP A 590 124.99 -63.80 127.02
CA ASP A 590 126.45 -63.97 127.04
C ASP A 590 127.17 -62.60 127.00
N LYS A 591 128.48 -62.56 127.30
CA LYS A 591 129.21 -61.29 127.59
C LYS A 591 130.69 -61.30 127.17
N LEU A 592 131.09 -60.41 126.24
CA LEU A 592 132.52 -60.15 125.92
C LEU A 592 132.82 -58.73 125.33
N CYS A 593 131.84 -57.82 125.30
CA CYS A 593 131.86 -56.61 124.45
C CYS A 593 132.22 -55.28 125.14
N GLU A 594 133.00 -55.30 126.22
CA GLU A 594 133.26 -54.14 127.12
C GLU A 594 134.21 -53.06 126.54
N LYS A 595 134.41 -53.02 125.21
CA LYS A 595 135.31 -52.08 124.51
C LYS A 595 134.60 -50.96 123.73
N LEU A 596 133.26 -51.01 123.57
CA LEU A 596 132.56 -50.17 122.59
C LEU A 596 132.10 -48.80 123.11
N GLU A 597 131.76 -48.68 124.40
CA GLU A 597 131.02 -47.52 124.93
C GLU A 597 131.79 -46.19 124.86
N ARG A 598 133.12 -46.24 124.80
CA ARG A 598 134.00 -45.06 124.91
C ARG A 598 133.99 -44.10 123.72
N GLN A 599 133.28 -44.39 122.63
CA GLN A 599 133.18 -43.51 121.46
C GLN A 599 131.89 -42.67 121.43
N HIS A 600 130.86 -43.02 122.22
CA HIS A 600 129.50 -42.49 121.98
C HIS A 600 129.20 -41.12 122.61
N GLU A 601 130.03 -40.65 123.54
CA GLU A 601 129.75 -39.43 124.33
C GLU A 601 130.19 -38.13 123.64
N GLU A 602 131.09 -38.19 122.66
CA GLU A 602 131.66 -37.00 122.00
C GLU A 602 130.65 -36.28 121.10
N GLU A 603 129.87 -37.04 120.33
CA GLU A 603 128.94 -36.54 119.31
C GLU A 603 127.83 -35.64 119.89
N LYS A 604 127.40 -35.94 121.12
CA LYS A 604 126.18 -35.39 121.74
C LYS A 604 126.22 -33.88 121.94
N ARG A 605 127.42 -33.26 122.03
CA ARG A 605 127.58 -31.81 122.23
C ARG A 605 127.34 -30.98 120.96
N SER A 606 127.49 -31.56 119.77
CA SER A 606 127.42 -30.80 118.49
C SER A 606 125.99 -30.40 118.09
N ALA A 607 124.98 -31.16 118.53
CA ALA A 607 123.60 -31.01 118.04
C ALA A 607 122.88 -29.76 118.57
N LEU A 608 123.03 -29.44 119.87
CA LEU A 608 122.16 -28.48 120.56
C LEU A 608 122.31 -27.03 120.07
N GLY A 609 123.52 -26.59 119.72
CA GLY A 609 123.78 -25.20 119.29
C GLY A 609 123.08 -24.82 117.97
N LYS A 610 122.77 -25.80 117.10
CA LYS A 610 122.14 -25.55 115.80
C LYS A 610 120.64 -25.29 115.88
N LEU A 611 119.97 -25.79 116.93
CA LEU A 611 118.51 -25.77 117.01
C LEU A 611 117.93 -24.37 117.28
N SER A 612 118.65 -23.54 118.03
CA SER A 612 118.13 -22.24 118.49
C SER A 612 118.07 -21.17 117.39
N HIS A 613 119.01 -21.19 116.43
CA HIS A 613 119.10 -20.13 115.42
C HIS A 613 118.00 -20.21 114.34
N LEU A 614 117.46 -21.40 114.09
CA LEU A 614 116.42 -21.65 113.10
C LEU A 614 115.08 -20.97 113.48
N LYS A 615 114.68 -21.07 114.75
CA LYS A 615 113.34 -20.70 115.21
C LYS A 615 113.00 -19.20 115.07
N ASP A 616 114.00 -18.33 115.22
CA ASP A 616 113.79 -16.88 115.12
C ASP A 616 113.72 -16.39 113.65
N GLN A 617 114.27 -17.17 112.72
CA GLN A 617 114.13 -16.93 111.28
C GLN A 617 112.73 -17.34 110.77
N GLU A 618 112.15 -18.41 111.32
CA GLU A 618 110.78 -18.86 110.95
C GLU A 618 109.71 -17.79 111.28
N ASN A 619 109.70 -17.26 112.52
CA ASN A 619 108.67 -16.33 112.99
C ASN A 619 108.62 -14.98 112.25
N SER A 620 109.73 -14.55 111.65
CA SER A 620 109.78 -13.30 110.87
C SER A 620 109.30 -13.53 109.43
N ALA A 621 109.66 -14.65 108.81
CA ALA A 621 109.20 -15.04 107.49
C ALA A 621 107.68 -15.23 107.40
N GLU A 622 107.04 -15.80 108.44
CA GLU A 622 105.58 -16.00 108.45
C GLU A 622 104.80 -14.68 108.37
N LYS A 623 105.25 -13.61 109.02
CA LYS A 623 104.49 -12.34 109.06
C LYS A 623 104.47 -11.61 107.72
N GLU A 624 105.61 -11.55 107.02
CA GLU A 624 105.62 -11.02 105.65
C GLU A 624 104.80 -11.89 104.69
N SER A 625 104.84 -13.22 104.86
CA SER A 625 104.06 -14.17 104.05
C SER A 625 102.56 -13.88 104.14
N TRP A 626 102.04 -13.68 105.36
CA TRP A 626 100.63 -13.34 105.58
C TRP A 626 100.22 -11.96 105.06
N GLN A 627 101.08 -10.95 105.20
CA GLN A 627 100.74 -9.59 104.78
C GLN A 627 100.67 -9.48 103.24
N LYS A 628 101.61 -10.12 102.52
CA LYS A 628 101.54 -10.31 101.06
C LYS A 628 100.27 -11.06 100.64
N LYS A 629 99.88 -12.11 101.39
CA LYS A 629 98.67 -12.90 101.14
C LYS A 629 97.37 -12.09 101.07
N VAL A 630 97.22 -11.06 101.91
CA VAL A 630 96.02 -10.23 101.93
C VAL A 630 95.96 -9.29 100.72
N GLU A 631 97.11 -8.74 100.32
CA GLU A 631 97.20 -7.86 99.16
C GLU A 631 97.06 -8.64 97.83
N ASP A 632 97.62 -9.86 97.75
CA ASP A 632 97.36 -10.82 96.67
C ASP A 632 95.85 -11.10 96.51
N LEU A 633 95.13 -11.33 97.61
CA LEU A 633 93.70 -11.63 97.61
C LEU A 633 92.83 -10.43 97.18
N LEU A 634 93.16 -9.22 97.62
CA LEU A 634 92.45 -8.01 97.18
C LEU A 634 92.67 -7.74 95.68
N ASN A 635 93.89 -7.93 95.20
CA ASN A 635 94.20 -7.85 93.76
C ASN A 635 93.47 -8.94 92.97
N GLN A 636 93.39 -10.18 93.46
CA GLN A 636 92.57 -11.24 92.85
C GLN A 636 91.09 -10.87 92.77
N ILE A 637 90.49 -10.31 93.82
CA ILE A 637 89.07 -9.90 93.81
C ILE A 637 88.83 -8.79 92.77
N SER A 638 89.75 -7.85 92.62
CA SER A 638 89.69 -6.81 91.58
C SER A 638 89.78 -7.42 90.17
N LEU A 639 90.76 -8.30 89.93
CA LEU A 639 90.95 -8.99 88.66
C LEU A 639 89.76 -9.88 88.30
N LEU A 640 89.16 -10.56 89.28
CA LEU A 640 87.96 -11.39 89.10
C LEU A 640 86.74 -10.55 88.72
N LYS A 641 86.54 -9.37 89.32
CA LYS A 641 85.48 -8.45 88.91
C LYS A 641 85.66 -7.97 87.48
N GLN A 642 86.86 -7.51 87.11
CA GLN A 642 87.15 -7.06 85.75
C GLN A 642 87.02 -8.21 84.72
N SER A 643 87.41 -9.43 85.10
CA SER A 643 87.21 -10.64 84.29
C SER A 643 85.73 -10.97 84.11
N LEU A 644 84.91 -10.88 85.16
CA LEU A 644 83.46 -11.11 85.08
C LEU A 644 82.74 -10.04 84.24
N GLU A 645 83.09 -8.77 84.41
CA GLU A 645 82.56 -7.66 83.59
C GLU A 645 82.89 -7.87 82.10
N MET A 646 84.15 -8.26 81.82
CA MET A 646 84.61 -8.58 80.46
C MET A 646 83.92 -9.84 79.90
N GLN A 647 83.71 -10.88 80.70
CA GLN A 647 82.97 -12.09 80.30
C GLN A 647 81.49 -11.79 80.04
N LEU A 648 80.86 -10.93 80.84
CA LEU A 648 79.46 -10.55 80.66
C LEU A 648 79.30 -9.74 79.36
N SER A 649 80.19 -8.76 79.13
CA SER A 649 80.30 -8.03 77.86
C SER A 649 80.50 -8.99 76.68
N GLN A 650 81.50 -9.88 76.74
CA GLN A 650 81.76 -10.90 75.71
C GLN A 650 80.56 -11.83 75.47
N SER A 651 79.79 -12.17 76.51
CA SER A 651 78.59 -13.00 76.38
C SER A 651 77.46 -12.26 75.66
N GLN A 652 77.29 -10.96 75.92
CA GLN A 652 76.29 -10.11 75.28
C GLN A 652 76.66 -9.80 73.82
N ASP A 653 77.95 -9.56 73.56
CA ASP A 653 78.52 -9.43 72.22
C ASP A 653 78.34 -10.72 71.39
N SER A 654 78.50 -11.87 72.04
CA SER A 654 78.27 -13.19 71.42
C SER A 654 76.78 -13.45 71.16
N LEU A 655 75.91 -13.08 72.11
CA LEU A 655 74.46 -13.15 71.94
C LEU A 655 73.97 -12.27 70.79
N GLN A 656 74.49 -11.04 70.65
CA GLN A 656 74.13 -10.14 69.55
C GLN A 656 74.64 -10.66 68.19
N LYS A 657 75.85 -11.23 68.15
CA LYS A 657 76.39 -11.90 66.95
C LYS A 657 75.53 -13.11 66.56
N LEU A 658 75.13 -13.94 67.53
CA LEU A 658 74.26 -15.09 67.33
C LEU A 658 72.85 -14.67 66.88
N GLN A 659 72.29 -13.60 67.44
CA GLN A 659 71.00 -13.05 67.02
C GLN A 659 71.05 -12.47 65.60
N CYS A 660 72.17 -11.83 65.22
CA CYS A 660 72.44 -11.43 63.83
C CYS A 660 72.59 -12.63 62.90
N GLN A 661 73.21 -13.73 63.35
CA GLN A 661 73.29 -14.98 62.58
C GLN A 661 71.89 -15.59 62.41
N PHE A 662 71.11 -15.77 63.47
CA PHE A 662 69.72 -16.27 63.38
C PHE A 662 68.84 -15.41 62.46
N ASN A 663 68.97 -14.08 62.50
CA ASN A 663 68.22 -13.21 61.57
C ASN A 663 68.65 -13.41 60.11
N ARG A 664 69.95 -13.58 59.83
CA ARG A 664 70.46 -13.89 58.49
C ARG A 664 70.07 -15.28 58.01
N GLU A 665 70.12 -16.29 58.88
CA GLU A 665 69.67 -17.64 58.55
C GLU A 665 68.16 -17.70 58.35
N ARG A 666 67.36 -17.01 59.18
CA ARG A 666 65.92 -16.89 58.95
C ARG A 666 65.62 -16.21 57.62
N GLN A 667 66.32 -15.13 57.27
CA GLN A 667 66.16 -14.47 55.98
C GLN A 667 66.59 -15.37 54.81
N ARG A 668 67.68 -16.13 54.95
CA ARG A 668 68.11 -17.13 53.95
C ARG A 668 67.08 -18.25 53.80
N LEU A 669 66.50 -18.73 54.91
CA LEU A 669 65.47 -19.76 54.90
C LEU A 669 64.17 -19.24 54.28
N THR A 670 63.76 -18.00 54.55
CA THR A 670 62.64 -17.36 53.85
C THR A 670 62.90 -17.28 52.35
N GLN A 671 64.07 -16.80 51.91
CA GLN A 671 64.44 -16.76 50.49
C GLN A 671 64.55 -18.15 49.84
N GLN A 672 64.95 -19.18 50.60
CA GLN A 672 64.96 -20.57 50.14
C GLN A 672 63.52 -21.12 50.04
N ILE A 673 62.61 -20.76 50.94
CA ILE A 673 61.19 -21.13 50.86
C ILE A 673 60.52 -20.42 49.68
N GLU A 674 60.69 -19.11 49.52
CA GLU A 674 60.18 -18.32 48.38
C GLU A 674 60.72 -18.87 47.05
N GLY A 675 62.02 -19.14 46.96
CA GLY A 675 62.64 -19.74 45.76
C GLY A 675 62.12 -21.15 45.46
N MET A 676 61.91 -21.98 46.48
CA MET A 676 61.31 -23.31 46.34
C MET A 676 59.82 -23.21 45.95
N GLU A 677 59.05 -22.30 46.53
CA GLU A 677 57.67 -22.04 46.13
C GLU A 677 57.58 -21.61 44.67
N ASP A 678 58.45 -20.71 44.22
CA ASP A 678 58.46 -20.25 42.82
C ASP A 678 58.98 -21.32 41.87
N GLU A 679 59.84 -22.24 42.31
CA GLU A 679 60.11 -23.47 41.59
C GLU A 679 58.90 -24.42 41.58
N HIS A 680 58.17 -24.56 42.68
CA HIS A 680 56.96 -25.38 42.72
C HIS A 680 55.84 -24.80 41.83
N LYS A 681 55.63 -23.48 41.82
CA LYS A 681 54.72 -22.79 40.89
C LYS A 681 55.13 -23.02 39.43
N ARG A 682 56.43 -22.87 39.09
CA ARG A 682 56.95 -23.16 37.74
C ARG A 682 56.83 -24.65 37.36
N ARG A 683 57.05 -25.57 38.30
CA ARG A 683 56.88 -27.02 38.09
C ARG A 683 55.41 -27.40 37.93
N LEU A 684 54.48 -26.77 38.66
CA LEU A 684 53.04 -26.95 38.50
C LEU A 684 52.56 -26.44 37.13
N ALA A 685 52.91 -25.20 36.75
CA ALA A 685 52.56 -24.66 35.43
C ALA A 685 53.16 -25.52 34.28
N SER A 686 54.41 -25.94 34.41
CA SER A 686 55.06 -26.85 33.46
C SER A 686 54.38 -28.23 33.40
N LEU A 687 53.91 -28.75 34.55
CA LEU A 687 53.15 -30.01 34.62
C LEU A 687 51.74 -29.86 34.03
N GLU A 688 51.06 -28.73 34.24
CA GLU A 688 49.76 -28.42 33.65
C GLU A 688 49.85 -28.29 32.13
N ASP A 689 50.86 -27.59 31.60
CA ASP A 689 51.08 -27.50 30.15
C ASP A 689 51.58 -28.83 29.56
N ALA A 690 52.41 -29.59 30.28
CA ALA A 690 52.76 -30.96 29.90
C ALA A 690 51.54 -31.88 29.89
N HIS A 691 50.62 -31.75 30.86
CA HIS A 691 49.35 -32.47 30.89
C HIS A 691 48.43 -32.04 29.74
N ARG A 692 48.34 -30.75 29.42
CA ARG A 692 47.57 -30.24 28.26
C ARG A 692 48.13 -30.76 26.93
N ILE A 693 49.45 -30.79 26.78
CA ILE A 693 50.13 -31.33 25.59
C ILE A 693 49.95 -32.85 25.54
N ALA A 694 50.14 -33.57 26.64
CA ALA A 694 49.94 -35.02 26.71
C ALA A 694 48.47 -35.41 26.43
N PHE A 695 47.50 -34.65 26.96
CA PHE A 695 46.08 -34.85 26.70
C PHE A 695 45.73 -34.58 25.24
N ARG A 696 46.24 -33.48 24.65
CA ARG A 696 46.08 -33.21 23.21
C ARG A 696 46.72 -34.29 22.35
N ASN A 697 47.94 -34.72 22.65
CA ASN A 697 48.63 -35.78 21.93
C ASN A 697 47.91 -37.14 22.07
N MET A 698 47.37 -37.43 23.25
CA MET A 698 46.54 -38.62 23.50
C MET A 698 45.22 -38.56 22.72
N GLN A 699 44.57 -37.39 22.68
CA GLN A 699 43.34 -37.22 21.92
C GLN A 699 43.60 -37.25 20.40
N GLU A 700 44.68 -36.63 19.91
CA GLU A 700 45.13 -36.79 18.52
C GLU A 700 45.53 -38.24 18.20
N SER A 701 46.12 -38.99 19.14
CA SER A 701 46.36 -40.43 18.98
C SER A 701 45.05 -41.19 18.89
N LYS A 702 44.07 -40.89 19.76
CA LYS A 702 42.74 -41.50 19.71
C LYS A 702 41.98 -41.16 18.43
N ASP A 703 42.06 -39.93 17.93
CA ASP A 703 41.46 -39.53 16.66
C ASP A 703 42.13 -40.23 15.47
N ARG A 704 43.45 -40.46 15.52
CA ARG A 704 44.20 -41.24 14.53
C ARG A 704 43.87 -42.73 14.62
N GLU A 705 43.81 -43.30 15.82
CA GLU A 705 43.43 -44.69 16.08
C GLU A 705 41.98 -44.95 15.64
N CYS A 706 41.03 -44.08 15.99
CA CYS A 706 39.65 -44.16 15.53
C CYS A 706 39.56 -44.09 14.01
N LYS A 707 40.26 -43.15 13.35
CA LYS A 707 40.30 -43.10 11.87
C LYS A 707 40.95 -44.32 11.24
N GLN A 708 42.03 -44.85 11.81
CA GLN A 708 42.66 -46.08 11.33
C GLN A 708 41.78 -47.31 11.57
N LEU A 709 41.02 -47.35 12.67
CA LEU A 709 40.04 -48.40 12.95
C LEU A 709 38.81 -48.27 12.03
N GLU A 710 38.34 -47.06 11.74
CA GLU A 710 37.28 -46.80 10.75
C GLU A 710 37.75 -47.17 9.34
N GLU A 711 38.96 -46.81 8.93
CA GLU A 711 39.54 -47.20 7.64
C GLU A 711 39.78 -48.71 7.56
N CYS A 712 40.30 -49.35 8.62
CA CYS A 712 40.48 -50.80 8.65
C CYS A 712 39.13 -51.54 8.69
N LEU A 713 38.15 -51.06 9.45
CA LEU A 713 36.79 -51.61 9.49
C LEU A 713 36.09 -51.43 8.15
N ASN A 714 36.21 -50.28 7.49
CA ASN A 714 35.68 -50.05 6.16
C ASN A 714 36.38 -50.90 5.10
N GLN A 715 37.72 -51.02 5.13
CA GLN A 715 38.45 -51.92 4.23
C GLN A 715 38.12 -53.40 4.50
N GLN A 716 37.95 -53.80 5.75
CA GLN A 716 37.55 -55.15 6.12
C GLN A 716 36.07 -55.40 5.77
N HIS A 717 35.19 -54.41 5.90
CA HIS A 717 33.81 -54.49 5.44
C HIS A 717 33.73 -54.54 3.91
N ILE A 718 34.57 -53.81 3.18
CA ILE A 718 34.68 -53.92 1.71
C ILE A 718 35.19 -55.31 1.31
N LYS A 719 36.28 -55.79 1.93
CA LYS A 719 36.84 -57.14 1.69
C LYS A 719 35.87 -58.24 2.09
N ASN A 720 35.16 -58.10 3.21
CA ASN A 720 34.13 -59.05 3.65
C ASN A 720 32.93 -59.00 2.71
N LEU A 721 32.46 -57.82 2.28
CA LEU A 721 31.36 -57.69 1.32
C LEU A 721 31.74 -58.21 -0.08
N GLN A 722 33.01 -58.14 -0.46
CA GLN A 722 33.53 -58.76 -1.69
C GLN A 722 33.66 -60.28 -1.54
N ALA A 723 34.32 -60.78 -0.50
CA ALA A 723 34.44 -62.21 -0.21
C ALA A 723 33.07 -62.87 0.02
N GLN A 724 32.14 -62.14 0.63
CA GLN A 724 30.73 -62.49 0.73
C GLN A 724 30.13 -62.52 -0.68
N LYS A 725 30.13 -61.44 -1.47
CA LYS A 725 29.62 -61.48 -2.86
C LYS A 725 30.25 -62.58 -3.74
N ASP A 726 31.52 -62.92 -3.54
CA ASP A 726 32.21 -64.00 -4.25
C ASP A 726 31.76 -65.39 -3.77
N ALA A 727 31.71 -65.64 -2.46
CA ALA A 727 31.22 -66.89 -1.88
C ALA A 727 29.71 -67.08 -2.10
N GLU A 728 28.95 -65.99 -2.00
CA GLU A 728 27.56 -65.91 -2.45
C GLU A 728 27.51 -66.32 -3.92
N ARG A 729 28.15 -65.59 -4.86
CA ARG A 729 28.13 -65.95 -6.30
C ARG A 729 28.48 -67.43 -6.52
N ILE A 730 29.43 -67.99 -5.77
CA ILE A 730 29.82 -69.41 -5.86
C ILE A 730 28.70 -70.35 -5.42
N ASN A 731 28.14 -70.26 -4.20
CA ASN A 731 27.01 -71.13 -3.86
C ASN A 731 25.71 -70.74 -4.60
N LEU A 732 25.70 -69.67 -5.41
CA LEU A 732 24.56 -69.32 -6.28
C LEU A 732 24.71 -69.88 -7.68
N GLU A 733 25.93 -69.99 -8.20
CA GLU A 733 26.22 -70.86 -9.33
C GLU A 733 25.97 -72.33 -8.94
N ALA A 734 26.22 -72.72 -7.68
CA ALA A 734 25.85 -74.02 -7.14
C ALA A 734 24.33 -74.19 -6.96
N LEU A 735 23.64 -73.32 -6.22
CA LEU A 735 22.20 -73.39 -5.99
C LEU A 735 21.40 -73.18 -7.28
N GLN A 736 21.85 -72.38 -8.24
CA GLN A 736 21.18 -72.32 -9.54
C GLN A 736 21.41 -73.61 -10.35
N LYS A 737 22.57 -74.28 -10.23
CA LYS A 737 22.81 -75.58 -10.86
C LYS A 737 22.01 -76.70 -10.19
N GLU A 738 21.95 -76.70 -8.86
CA GLU A 738 21.18 -77.67 -8.08
C GLU A 738 19.68 -77.42 -8.20
N ALA A 739 19.20 -76.18 -8.12
CA ALA A 739 17.81 -75.85 -8.43
C ALA A 739 17.46 -76.09 -9.89
N LYS A 740 18.39 -75.96 -10.85
CA LYS A 740 18.16 -76.42 -12.24
C LYS A 740 18.02 -77.95 -12.32
N GLN A 741 18.80 -78.70 -11.56
CA GLN A 741 18.70 -80.16 -11.48
C GLN A 741 17.40 -80.58 -10.79
N GLN A 742 17.12 -80.08 -9.59
CA GLN A 742 15.87 -80.30 -8.86
C GLN A 742 14.64 -79.81 -9.65
N LEU A 743 14.70 -78.68 -10.38
CA LEU A 743 13.62 -78.26 -11.29
C LEU A 743 13.55 -79.08 -12.57
N GLN A 744 14.59 -79.79 -12.99
CA GLN A 744 14.52 -80.76 -14.09
C GLN A 744 13.80 -82.02 -13.60
N ASP A 745 14.22 -82.54 -12.45
CA ASP A 745 13.75 -83.79 -11.85
C ASP A 745 12.32 -83.64 -11.30
N LEU A 746 12.06 -82.60 -10.51
CA LEU A 746 10.73 -82.23 -10.04
C LEU A 746 9.82 -81.78 -11.20
N ARG A 747 10.35 -81.28 -12.32
CA ARG A 747 9.53 -81.07 -13.53
C ARG A 747 9.16 -82.38 -14.18
N THR A 748 10.00 -83.42 -14.19
CA THR A 748 9.56 -84.74 -14.65
C THR A 748 8.54 -85.35 -13.70
N GLU A 749 8.76 -85.31 -12.38
CA GLU A 749 7.80 -85.82 -11.40
C GLU A 749 6.48 -85.03 -11.43
N LEU A 750 6.49 -83.70 -11.35
CA LEU A 750 5.28 -82.88 -11.50
C LEU A 750 4.73 -82.84 -12.94
N GLN A 751 5.43 -83.34 -13.96
CA GLN A 751 4.84 -83.56 -15.29
C GLN A 751 4.09 -84.88 -15.35
N ASP A 752 4.40 -85.87 -14.51
CA ASP A 752 3.73 -87.17 -14.48
C ASP A 752 2.71 -87.29 -13.34
N GLU A 753 3.08 -86.94 -12.10
CA GLU A 753 2.12 -86.64 -11.03
C GLU A 753 1.18 -85.54 -11.47
N GLY A 754 1.68 -84.44 -12.06
CA GLY A 754 0.82 -83.37 -12.53
C GLY A 754 -0.03 -83.74 -13.75
N LYS A 755 0.30 -84.74 -14.58
CA LYS A 755 -0.69 -85.29 -15.53
C LYS A 755 -1.84 -85.96 -14.78
N LEU A 756 -1.52 -86.75 -13.76
CA LEU A 756 -2.50 -87.52 -12.98
C LEU A 756 -3.37 -86.63 -12.08
N ILE A 757 -2.75 -85.66 -11.43
CA ILE A 757 -3.33 -84.72 -10.47
C ILE A 757 -3.95 -83.53 -11.20
N LEU A 758 -3.40 -83.03 -12.32
CA LEU A 758 -4.18 -82.11 -13.17
C LEU A 758 -5.31 -82.85 -13.90
N ALA A 759 -5.33 -84.17 -14.07
CA ALA A 759 -6.55 -84.84 -14.53
C ALA A 759 -7.62 -84.81 -13.43
N SER A 760 -7.29 -85.27 -12.21
CA SER A 760 -8.25 -85.36 -11.10
C SER A 760 -8.64 -83.99 -10.53
N LEU A 761 -7.69 -83.09 -10.28
CA LEU A 761 -7.96 -81.70 -9.91
C LEU A 761 -8.37 -80.83 -11.09
N ARG A 762 -8.06 -81.04 -12.38
CA ARG A 762 -8.89 -80.31 -13.39
C ARG A 762 -10.31 -80.82 -13.35
N SER A 763 -10.61 -82.09 -13.09
CA SER A 763 -12.01 -82.49 -12.92
C SER A 763 -12.66 -81.90 -11.65
N ASN A 764 -11.98 -81.93 -10.51
CA ASN A 764 -12.55 -81.51 -9.23
C ASN A 764 -12.40 -80.01 -8.97
N LEU A 765 -11.22 -79.43 -9.21
CA LEU A 765 -11.02 -77.99 -9.20
C LEU A 765 -11.79 -77.34 -10.35
N ASN A 766 -11.83 -77.81 -11.60
CA ASN A 766 -12.71 -77.14 -12.59
C ASN A 766 -14.20 -77.34 -12.29
N TYR A 767 -14.60 -78.20 -11.34
CA TYR A 767 -15.97 -78.23 -10.82
C TYR A 767 -16.16 -77.25 -9.65
N GLN A 768 -15.30 -77.31 -8.62
CA GLN A 768 -15.30 -76.40 -7.46
C GLN A 768 -14.98 -74.96 -7.84
N HIS A 769 -14.15 -74.74 -8.86
CA HIS A 769 -13.75 -73.48 -9.47
C HIS A 769 -14.63 -73.15 -10.68
N SER A 770 -15.48 -74.05 -11.21
CA SER A 770 -16.68 -73.59 -11.94
C SER A 770 -17.63 -73.02 -10.90
N ILE A 771 -18.09 -73.79 -9.90
CA ILE A 771 -19.01 -73.30 -8.87
C ILE A 771 -18.49 -72.04 -8.16
N ALA A 772 -17.21 -71.99 -7.78
CA ALA A 772 -16.61 -70.82 -7.14
C ALA A 772 -16.24 -69.71 -8.13
N MET A 773 -15.89 -69.97 -9.40
CA MET A 773 -15.84 -68.88 -10.39
C MET A 773 -17.21 -68.47 -10.86
N ASP A 774 -18.27 -69.25 -10.70
CA ASP A 774 -19.62 -68.91 -11.13
C ASP A 774 -20.36 -68.22 -9.99
N GLN A 775 -20.05 -68.54 -8.72
CA GLN A 775 -20.39 -67.73 -7.55
C GLN A 775 -19.52 -66.47 -7.45
N LEU A 776 -18.21 -66.52 -7.73
CA LEU A 776 -17.38 -65.32 -7.76
C LEU A 776 -17.61 -64.52 -9.05
N ARG A 777 -18.04 -65.11 -10.18
CA ARG A 777 -18.57 -64.35 -11.33
C ARG A 777 -19.97 -63.88 -11.05
N GLN A 778 -20.81 -64.55 -10.28
CA GLN A 778 -22.14 -64.05 -9.93
C GLN A 778 -22.03 -62.90 -8.92
N ASN A 779 -21.18 -63.03 -7.91
CA ASN A 779 -20.87 -61.97 -6.95
C ASN A 779 -20.09 -60.86 -7.64
N ASN A 780 -19.02 -61.13 -8.39
CA ASN A 780 -18.34 -60.09 -9.16
C ASN A 780 -19.21 -59.55 -10.30
N GLN A 781 -20.19 -60.27 -10.87
CA GLN A 781 -21.17 -59.69 -11.80
C GLN A 781 -22.25 -58.91 -11.06
N GLN A 782 -22.56 -59.22 -9.80
CA GLN A 782 -23.45 -58.42 -8.97
C GLN A 782 -22.74 -57.16 -8.48
N GLU A 783 -21.48 -57.23 -8.06
CA GLU A 783 -20.64 -56.10 -7.69
C GLU A 783 -20.20 -55.28 -8.90
N ILE A 784 -19.81 -55.91 -10.02
CA ILE A 784 -19.60 -55.20 -11.28
C ILE A 784 -20.93 -54.73 -11.86
N ALA A 785 -22.10 -55.33 -11.55
CA ALA A 785 -23.40 -54.75 -11.94
C ALA A 785 -23.89 -53.67 -10.97
N THR A 786 -23.57 -53.68 -9.68
CA THR A 786 -23.89 -52.56 -8.78
C THR A 786 -22.92 -51.42 -9.04
N VAL A 787 -21.62 -51.67 -9.15
CA VAL A 787 -20.62 -50.66 -9.55
C VAL A 787 -20.82 -50.21 -10.98
N ARG A 788 -21.30 -51.05 -11.93
CA ARG A 788 -21.78 -50.55 -13.23
C ARG A 788 -23.11 -49.84 -13.13
N MET A 789 -24.07 -50.24 -12.32
CA MET A 789 -25.33 -49.50 -12.15
C MET A 789 -25.12 -48.19 -11.40
N GLU A 790 -24.10 -48.08 -10.55
CA GLU A 790 -23.67 -46.87 -9.86
C GLU A 790 -22.82 -46.01 -10.78
N LEU A 791 -21.89 -46.58 -11.54
CA LEU A 791 -21.14 -45.85 -12.57
C LEU A 791 -22.05 -45.40 -13.70
N ASP A 792 -22.97 -46.24 -14.18
CA ASP A 792 -23.98 -45.91 -15.19
C ASP A 792 -25.03 -44.96 -14.59
N ARG A 793 -25.34 -45.00 -13.29
CA ARG A 793 -26.19 -43.98 -12.63
C ARG A 793 -25.45 -42.66 -12.44
N VAL A 794 -24.15 -42.68 -12.18
CA VAL A 794 -23.31 -41.48 -12.07
C VAL A 794 -23.03 -40.91 -13.45
N VAL A 795 -22.80 -41.73 -14.46
CA VAL A 795 -22.69 -41.34 -15.88
C VAL A 795 -24.05 -40.89 -16.41
N GLU A 796 -25.16 -41.52 -16.03
CA GLU A 796 -26.51 -41.07 -16.37
C GLU A 796 -26.86 -39.76 -15.64
N LEU A 797 -26.45 -39.58 -14.38
CA LEU A 797 -26.60 -38.32 -13.65
C LEU A 797 -25.75 -37.22 -14.28
N HIS A 798 -24.48 -37.48 -14.62
CA HIS A 798 -23.64 -36.54 -15.37
C HIS A 798 -24.16 -36.34 -16.81
N ARG A 799 -24.84 -37.31 -17.41
CA ARG A 799 -25.51 -37.19 -18.72
C ARG A 799 -26.81 -36.40 -18.59
N GLN A 800 -27.52 -36.50 -17.48
CA GLN A 800 -28.70 -35.70 -17.16
C GLN A 800 -28.29 -34.26 -16.87
N GLN A 801 -27.31 -34.02 -15.98
CA GLN A 801 -26.69 -32.71 -15.78
C GLN A 801 -26.11 -32.14 -17.08
N LYS A 802 -25.43 -32.95 -17.91
CA LYS A 802 -24.95 -32.50 -19.23
C LYS A 802 -26.09 -32.23 -20.19
N LYS A 803 -27.22 -32.96 -20.15
CA LYS A 803 -28.44 -32.66 -20.91
C LYS A 803 -29.16 -31.42 -20.39
N GLU A 804 -29.18 -31.18 -19.08
CA GLU A 804 -29.76 -30.01 -18.44
C GLU A 804 -28.93 -28.76 -18.72
N LEU A 805 -27.60 -28.87 -18.71
CA LEU A 805 -26.69 -27.82 -19.15
C LEU A 805 -26.75 -27.60 -20.66
N LEU A 806 -26.85 -28.65 -21.48
CA LEU A 806 -27.04 -28.51 -22.94
C LEU A 806 -28.43 -27.99 -23.29
N SER A 807 -29.48 -28.36 -22.53
CA SER A 807 -30.82 -27.77 -22.64
C SER A 807 -30.72 -26.31 -22.24
N ARG A 808 -30.18 -25.97 -21.06
CA ARG A 808 -30.05 -24.58 -20.63
C ARG A 808 -29.19 -23.74 -21.56
N VAL A 809 -28.17 -24.30 -22.20
CA VAL A 809 -27.42 -23.66 -23.29
C VAL A 809 -28.27 -23.51 -24.55
N SER A 810 -29.06 -24.51 -24.95
CA SER A 810 -30.01 -24.41 -26.06
C SER A 810 -31.11 -23.38 -25.79
N ASP A 811 -31.67 -23.36 -24.58
CA ASP A 811 -32.68 -22.43 -24.09
C ASP A 811 -32.11 -21.01 -24.06
N LEU A 812 -30.90 -20.81 -23.55
CA LEU A 812 -30.21 -19.52 -23.58
C LEU A 812 -29.82 -19.10 -24.99
N GLN A 813 -29.43 -20.03 -25.87
CA GLN A 813 -29.23 -19.76 -27.28
C GLN A 813 -30.55 -19.43 -27.99
N GLU A 814 -31.68 -19.96 -27.54
CA GLU A 814 -33.01 -19.59 -28.04
C GLU A 814 -33.45 -18.23 -27.50
N GLU A 815 -33.21 -17.95 -26.22
CA GLU A 815 -33.40 -16.64 -25.59
C GLU A 815 -32.54 -15.57 -26.28
N VAL A 816 -31.33 -15.93 -26.74
CA VAL A 816 -30.46 -15.08 -27.56
C VAL A 816 -30.99 -14.98 -28.99
N ARG A 817 -31.35 -16.07 -29.69
CA ARG A 817 -31.96 -16.02 -31.04
C ARG A 817 -33.23 -15.16 -31.06
N ASN A 818 -34.07 -15.28 -30.04
CA ASN A 818 -35.31 -14.53 -29.91
C ASN A 818 -35.04 -13.05 -29.58
N ARG A 819 -33.99 -12.73 -28.81
CA ARG A 819 -33.52 -11.35 -28.65
C ARG A 819 -32.88 -10.79 -29.93
N GLU A 820 -32.10 -11.58 -30.66
CA GLU A 820 -31.53 -11.20 -31.96
C GLU A 820 -32.64 -10.99 -33.02
N GLN A 821 -33.72 -11.77 -32.97
CA GLN A 821 -34.89 -11.57 -33.81
C GLN A 821 -35.65 -10.31 -33.38
N HIS A 822 -35.94 -10.12 -32.10
CA HIS A 822 -36.59 -8.89 -31.61
C HIS A 822 -35.73 -7.64 -31.85
N LEU A 823 -34.40 -7.75 -31.84
CA LEU A 823 -33.49 -6.67 -32.25
C LEU A 823 -33.58 -6.41 -33.75
N LYS A 824 -33.66 -7.43 -34.60
CA LYS A 824 -33.91 -7.26 -36.05
C LYS A 824 -35.28 -6.66 -36.33
N GLU A 825 -36.32 -7.07 -35.60
CA GLU A 825 -37.67 -6.51 -35.71
C GLU A 825 -37.69 -5.03 -35.28
N LEU A 826 -36.94 -4.67 -34.23
CA LEU A 826 -36.70 -3.27 -33.84
C LEU A 826 -35.83 -2.52 -34.85
N ASP A 827 -34.82 -3.14 -35.47
CA ASP A 827 -33.97 -2.51 -36.48
C ASP A 827 -34.77 -2.27 -37.78
N GLU A 828 -35.64 -3.21 -38.17
CA GLU A 828 -36.59 -3.07 -39.28
C GLU A 828 -37.66 -2.02 -38.97
N GLU A 829 -38.16 -1.93 -37.73
CA GLU A 829 -39.04 -0.83 -37.29
C GLU A 829 -38.31 0.51 -37.30
N ASN A 830 -37.06 0.59 -36.81
CA ASN A 830 -36.26 1.81 -36.85
C ASN A 830 -35.93 2.24 -38.28
N LEU A 831 -35.63 1.30 -39.19
CA LEU A 831 -35.42 1.57 -40.62
C LEU A 831 -36.72 2.05 -41.27
N SER A 832 -37.86 1.41 -40.99
CA SER A 832 -39.19 1.85 -41.44
C SER A 832 -39.51 3.26 -40.93
N MET A 833 -39.28 3.54 -39.65
CA MET A 833 -39.45 4.88 -39.06
C MET A 833 -38.47 5.89 -39.67
N HIS A 834 -37.25 5.49 -40.01
CA HIS A 834 -36.26 6.35 -40.67
C HIS A 834 -36.66 6.66 -42.12
N ASP A 835 -37.19 5.70 -42.88
CA ASP A 835 -37.72 5.93 -44.23
C ASP A 835 -39.01 6.75 -44.19
N ASN A 836 -39.89 6.53 -43.20
CA ASN A 836 -41.07 7.37 -42.95
C ASN A 836 -40.66 8.81 -42.59
N LEU A 837 -39.64 9.01 -41.75
CA LEU A 837 -39.06 10.33 -41.49
C LEU A 837 -38.41 10.91 -42.76
N SER A 838 -37.67 10.12 -43.54
CA SER A 838 -36.99 10.56 -44.76
C SER A 838 -37.99 11.00 -45.84
N THR A 839 -39.09 10.27 -46.01
CA THR A 839 -40.19 10.62 -46.90
C THR A 839 -40.95 11.84 -46.41
N LEU A 840 -41.28 11.93 -45.11
CA LEU A 840 -41.93 13.10 -44.54
C LEU A 840 -41.05 14.36 -44.60
N THR A 841 -39.73 14.23 -44.45
CA THR A 841 -38.76 15.31 -44.68
C THR A 841 -38.75 15.74 -46.15
N LYS A 842 -38.70 14.79 -47.10
CA LYS A 842 -38.79 15.10 -48.54
C LYS A 842 -40.13 15.76 -48.92
N GLU A 843 -41.23 15.38 -48.28
CA GLU A 843 -42.52 16.05 -48.45
C GLU A 843 -42.51 17.45 -47.85
N LEU A 844 -41.94 17.66 -46.66
CA LEU A 844 -41.79 18.99 -46.06
C LEU A 844 -40.86 19.90 -46.88
N GLU A 845 -39.77 19.37 -47.46
CA GLU A 845 -38.93 20.08 -48.42
C GLU A 845 -39.70 20.40 -49.71
N TYR A 846 -40.46 19.46 -50.26
CA TYR A 846 -41.30 19.70 -51.42
C TYR A 846 -42.35 20.78 -51.16
N LYS A 847 -43.09 20.71 -50.05
CA LYS A 847 -44.07 21.72 -49.65
C LYS A 847 -43.41 23.06 -49.33
N GLY A 848 -42.23 23.07 -48.72
CA GLY A 848 -41.43 24.26 -48.50
C GLY A 848 -41.02 24.94 -49.81
N ASN A 849 -40.57 24.16 -50.79
CA ASN A 849 -40.26 24.63 -52.14
C ASN A 849 -41.51 25.13 -52.90
N GLU A 850 -42.65 24.44 -52.79
CA GLU A 850 -43.91 24.90 -53.37
C GLU A 850 -44.40 26.21 -52.71
N VAL A 851 -44.24 26.37 -51.38
CA VAL A 851 -44.52 27.63 -50.66
C VAL A 851 -43.57 28.74 -51.08
N LEU A 852 -42.26 28.45 -51.25
CA LEU A 852 -41.28 29.42 -51.76
C LEU A 852 -41.59 29.85 -53.21
N LYS A 853 -42.05 28.92 -54.05
CA LYS A 853 -42.49 29.17 -55.43
C LYS A 853 -43.77 29.99 -55.47
N ILE A 854 -44.81 29.62 -54.70
CA ILE A 854 -46.03 30.43 -54.57
C ILE A 854 -45.69 31.84 -54.07
N ARG A 855 -44.79 31.95 -53.07
CA ARG A 855 -44.33 33.25 -52.55
C ARG A 855 -43.54 34.05 -53.60
N SER A 856 -42.74 33.41 -54.45
CA SER A 856 -42.00 34.09 -55.52
C SER A 856 -42.95 34.55 -56.64
N GLU A 857 -43.91 33.72 -57.05
CA GLU A 857 -44.95 34.08 -58.01
C GLU A 857 -45.87 35.20 -57.51
N VAL A 858 -46.27 35.16 -56.24
CA VAL A 858 -47.08 36.22 -55.61
C VAL A 858 -46.28 37.51 -55.48
N ASN A 859 -45.02 37.46 -55.04
CA ASN A 859 -44.14 38.63 -55.01
C ASN A 859 -43.87 39.20 -56.42
N GLN A 860 -43.78 38.36 -57.44
CA GLN A 860 -43.63 38.80 -58.83
C GLN A 860 -44.92 39.46 -59.33
N LYS A 861 -46.09 38.89 -59.05
CA LYS A 861 -47.41 39.48 -59.36
C LYS A 861 -47.59 40.83 -58.65
N ILE A 862 -47.25 40.92 -57.37
CA ILE A 862 -47.24 42.18 -56.60
C ILE A 862 -46.35 43.21 -57.29
N ARG A 863 -45.09 42.87 -57.60
CA ARG A 863 -44.16 43.78 -58.30
C ARG A 863 -44.68 44.23 -59.67
N THR A 864 -45.36 43.38 -60.44
CA THR A 864 -45.98 43.80 -61.70
C THR A 864 -47.17 44.73 -61.49
N TYR A 865 -48.02 44.47 -60.49
CA TYR A 865 -49.11 45.38 -60.14
C TYR A 865 -48.61 46.72 -59.59
N GLU A 866 -47.58 46.72 -58.75
CA GLU A 866 -46.89 47.93 -58.27
C GLU A 866 -46.32 48.73 -59.45
N GLN A 867 -45.57 48.08 -60.36
CA GLN A 867 -45.04 48.75 -61.55
C GLN A 867 -46.14 49.30 -62.47
N ASP A 868 -47.25 48.58 -62.66
CA ASP A 868 -48.35 49.05 -63.52
C ASP A 868 -49.22 50.11 -62.85
N MET A 869 -49.30 50.14 -61.51
CA MET A 869 -49.86 51.28 -60.77
C MET A 869 -48.94 52.50 -60.86
N ILE A 870 -47.63 52.33 -60.68
CA ILE A 870 -46.64 53.42 -60.83
C ILE A 870 -46.70 53.99 -62.25
N LYS A 871 -46.67 53.16 -63.30
CA LYS A 871 -46.82 53.61 -64.70
C LYS A 871 -48.14 54.33 -64.94
N LYS A 872 -49.24 53.92 -64.31
CA LYS A 872 -50.54 54.61 -64.42
C LYS A 872 -50.52 55.96 -63.71
N GLN A 873 -49.92 56.05 -62.53
CA GLN A 873 -49.76 57.31 -61.78
C GLN A 873 -48.82 58.26 -62.52
N GLU A 874 -47.66 57.78 -62.98
CA GLU A 874 -46.70 58.53 -63.81
C GLU A 874 -47.34 59.01 -65.11
N LYS A 875 -48.09 58.14 -65.81
CA LYS A 875 -48.84 58.53 -66.99
C LYS A 875 -49.90 59.60 -66.68
N MET A 876 -50.70 59.43 -65.63
CA MET A 876 -51.73 60.41 -65.24
C MET A 876 -51.13 61.74 -64.81
N ILE A 877 -49.99 61.74 -64.12
CA ILE A 877 -49.22 62.94 -63.78
C ILE A 877 -48.72 63.61 -65.07
N ASN A 878 -48.12 62.86 -65.99
CA ASN A 878 -47.65 63.39 -67.27
C ASN A 878 -48.80 63.94 -68.14
N GLU A 879 -49.98 63.29 -68.15
CA GLU A 879 -51.18 63.78 -68.85
C GLU A 879 -51.73 65.05 -68.20
N MET A 880 -51.78 65.13 -66.86
CA MET A 880 -52.14 66.36 -66.14
C MET A 880 -51.15 67.51 -66.37
N THR A 881 -49.83 67.22 -66.36
CA THR A 881 -48.78 68.21 -66.63
C THR A 881 -48.83 68.67 -68.08
N ALA A 882 -49.09 67.79 -69.04
CA ALA A 882 -49.26 68.14 -70.44
C ALA A 882 -50.53 69.00 -70.67
N ALA A 883 -51.65 68.64 -70.03
CA ALA A 883 -52.88 69.42 -70.07
C ALA A 883 -52.69 70.83 -69.46
N HIS A 884 -52.09 70.92 -68.27
CA HIS A 884 -51.78 72.20 -67.63
C HIS A 884 -50.80 73.06 -68.46
N LEU A 885 -49.79 72.44 -69.08
CA LEU A 885 -48.87 73.14 -70.00
C LEU A 885 -49.58 73.63 -71.26
N GLN A 886 -50.49 72.82 -71.83
CA GLN A 886 -51.31 73.21 -72.98
C GLN A 886 -52.27 74.35 -72.64
N GLU A 887 -52.96 74.28 -71.50
CA GLU A 887 -53.86 75.32 -71.00
C GLU A 887 -53.09 76.62 -70.72
N THR A 888 -51.91 76.52 -70.11
CA THR A 888 -50.99 77.66 -69.92
C THR A 888 -50.56 78.27 -71.27
N GLN A 889 -50.24 77.45 -72.28
CA GLN A 889 -49.90 77.95 -73.62
C GLN A 889 -51.11 78.58 -74.32
N CYS A 890 -52.32 78.04 -74.15
CA CYS A 890 -53.55 78.67 -74.64
C CYS A 890 -53.80 80.02 -73.97
N MET A 891 -53.69 80.12 -72.64
CA MET A 891 -53.81 81.39 -71.90
C MET A 891 -52.75 82.42 -72.34
N LEU A 892 -51.50 81.99 -72.56
CA LEU A 892 -50.44 82.87 -73.08
C LEU A 892 -50.71 83.31 -74.53
N ALA A 893 -51.23 82.43 -75.38
CA ALA A 893 -51.61 82.76 -76.75
C ALA A 893 -52.79 83.74 -76.79
N ASP A 894 -53.81 83.56 -75.96
CA ASP A 894 -54.97 84.46 -75.88
C ASP A 894 -54.63 85.79 -75.20
N PHE A 895 -53.73 85.80 -74.20
CA PHE A 895 -53.12 87.02 -73.69
C PHE A 895 -52.33 87.77 -74.77
N THR A 896 -51.59 87.05 -75.62
CA THR A 896 -50.83 87.65 -76.73
C THR A 896 -51.79 88.25 -77.77
N LYS A 897 -52.85 87.53 -78.19
CA LYS A 897 -53.90 88.07 -79.07
C LYS A 897 -54.58 89.29 -78.47
N ALA A 898 -54.87 89.28 -77.16
CA ALA A 898 -55.44 90.44 -76.48
C ALA A 898 -54.47 91.63 -76.45
N GLN A 899 -53.17 91.38 -76.27
CA GLN A 899 -52.13 92.41 -76.35
C GLN A 899 -51.96 92.96 -77.78
N GLU A 900 -52.09 92.12 -78.81
CA GLU A 900 -52.09 92.54 -80.22
C GLU A 900 -53.34 93.36 -80.55
N LEU A 901 -54.53 92.89 -80.19
CA LEU A 901 -55.78 93.67 -80.33
C LEU A 901 -55.73 95.01 -79.58
N LEU A 902 -55.04 95.08 -78.44
CA LEU A 902 -54.81 96.35 -77.73
C LEU A 902 -53.80 97.24 -78.47
N LYS A 903 -52.73 96.69 -79.06
CA LYS A 903 -51.80 97.46 -79.92
C LYS A 903 -52.50 97.99 -81.17
N ASP A 904 -53.30 97.17 -81.84
CA ASP A 904 -54.10 97.57 -83.01
C ASP A 904 -55.17 98.61 -82.65
N LYS A 905 -55.72 98.52 -81.43
CA LYS A 905 -56.62 99.54 -80.90
C LYS A 905 -55.90 100.85 -80.61
N ILE A 906 -54.68 100.79 -80.08
CA ILE A 906 -53.82 101.96 -79.83
C ILE A 906 -53.41 102.60 -81.16
N SER A 907 -52.86 101.84 -82.12
CA SER A 907 -52.46 102.38 -83.42
C SER A 907 -53.63 102.92 -84.23
N SER A 908 -54.82 102.28 -84.16
CA SER A 908 -56.04 102.83 -84.75
C SER A 908 -56.48 104.14 -84.06
N LEU A 909 -56.29 104.29 -82.75
CA LEU A 909 -56.57 105.54 -82.04
C LEU A 909 -55.51 106.61 -82.31
N GLU A 910 -54.25 106.24 -82.49
CA GLU A 910 -53.14 107.13 -82.89
C GLU A 910 -53.38 107.66 -84.31
N ILE A 911 -53.75 106.81 -85.27
CA ILE A 911 -54.13 107.23 -86.63
C ILE A 911 -55.38 108.13 -86.62
N LEU A 912 -56.40 107.80 -85.83
CA LEU A 912 -57.60 108.65 -85.70
C LEU A 912 -57.31 109.99 -85.01
N LEU A 913 -56.31 110.04 -84.12
CA LEU A 913 -55.81 111.26 -83.50
C LEU A 913 -55.02 112.09 -84.53
N GLU A 914 -54.10 111.48 -85.28
CA GLU A 914 -53.31 112.13 -86.33
C GLU A 914 -54.20 112.66 -87.46
N GLU A 915 -55.22 111.90 -87.89
CA GLU A 915 -56.27 112.38 -88.81
C GLU A 915 -57.07 113.57 -88.22
N ALA A 916 -57.33 113.58 -86.91
CA ALA A 916 -58.06 114.66 -86.26
C ALA A 916 -57.20 115.92 -86.10
N GLU A 917 -55.90 115.75 -85.81
CA GLU A 917 -54.91 116.82 -85.80
C GLU A 917 -54.68 117.38 -87.21
N GLU A 918 -54.62 116.54 -88.25
CA GLU A 918 -54.54 116.98 -89.65
C GLU A 918 -55.80 117.76 -90.06
N LYS A 919 -57.00 117.28 -89.71
CA LYS A 919 -58.27 118.01 -89.96
C LYS A 919 -58.37 119.31 -89.15
N TYR A 920 -57.72 119.40 -87.98
CA TYR A 920 -57.63 120.63 -87.19
C TYR A 920 -56.63 121.63 -87.81
N ASN A 921 -55.48 121.14 -88.28
CA ASN A 921 -54.43 121.96 -88.90
C ASN A 921 -54.82 122.46 -90.30
N ASN A 922 -55.51 121.63 -91.09
CA ASN A 922 -56.03 121.96 -92.42
C ASN A 922 -57.45 122.58 -92.38
N ARG A 923 -57.89 123.06 -91.22
CA ARG A 923 -59.20 123.69 -91.03
C ARG A 923 -59.32 124.99 -91.82
N GLU A 924 -60.37 125.13 -92.61
CA GLU A 924 -60.74 126.40 -93.26
C GLU A 924 -60.96 127.52 -92.24
N SER A 925 -60.39 128.71 -92.51
CA SER A 925 -60.60 129.91 -91.70
C SER A 925 -62.10 130.27 -91.64
N ARG A 926 -62.56 130.81 -90.51
CA ARG A 926 -64.00 131.02 -90.29
C ARG A 926 -64.54 132.07 -91.25
N GLN A 927 -65.86 132.07 -91.48
CA GLN A 927 -66.50 133.20 -92.18
C GLN A 927 -66.23 134.54 -91.49
N GLU A 928 -66.11 134.56 -90.16
CA GLU A 928 -65.67 135.69 -89.33
C GLU A 928 -64.27 136.20 -89.77
N ASP A 929 -63.30 135.28 -89.85
CA ASP A 929 -61.93 135.59 -90.26
C ASP A 929 -61.85 136.03 -91.73
N LEU A 930 -62.62 135.35 -92.61
CA LEU A 930 -62.68 135.64 -94.04
C LEU A 930 -63.38 136.99 -94.33
N GLN A 931 -64.42 137.33 -93.56
CA GLN A 931 -65.07 138.65 -93.60
C GLN A 931 -64.09 139.72 -93.14
N LEU A 932 -63.42 139.55 -92.01
CA LEU A 932 -62.40 140.50 -91.53
C LEU A 932 -61.24 140.65 -92.54
N ILE A 933 -60.78 139.56 -93.16
CA ILE A 933 -59.79 139.61 -94.25
C ILE A 933 -60.34 140.34 -95.48
N THR A 934 -61.64 140.28 -95.74
CA THR A 934 -62.29 140.98 -96.87
C THR A 934 -62.46 142.47 -96.56
N GLU A 935 -62.96 142.83 -95.38
CA GLU A 935 -63.04 144.22 -94.89
C GLU A 935 -61.64 144.87 -94.82
N LEU A 936 -60.61 144.13 -94.42
CA LEU A 936 -59.21 144.61 -94.45
C LEU A 936 -58.71 144.81 -95.89
N LYS A 937 -59.07 143.93 -96.85
CA LYS A 937 -58.77 144.12 -98.28
C LYS A 937 -59.54 145.29 -98.89
N GLU A 938 -60.78 145.52 -98.48
CA GLU A 938 -61.60 146.66 -98.91
C GLU A 938 -61.04 147.96 -98.33
N MET A 939 -60.71 148.04 -97.03
CA MET A 939 -60.03 149.19 -96.42
C MET A 939 -58.63 149.47 -97.00
N ILE A 940 -57.95 148.46 -97.56
CA ILE A 940 -56.72 148.65 -98.34
C ILE A 940 -57.08 149.21 -99.72
N SER A 941 -58.06 148.64 -100.43
CA SER A 941 -58.54 149.13 -101.72
C SER A 941 -59.04 150.58 -101.67
N GLU A 942 -59.78 150.96 -100.62
CA GLU A 942 -60.21 152.34 -100.38
C GLU A 942 -59.03 153.29 -100.19
N ARG A 943 -57.99 152.86 -99.45
CA ARG A 943 -56.76 153.65 -99.29
C ARG A 943 -55.96 153.75 -100.58
N ASP A 944 -55.92 152.70 -101.40
CA ASP A 944 -55.29 152.73 -102.73
C ASP A 944 -56.07 153.64 -103.69
N GLN A 945 -57.41 153.61 -103.65
CA GLN A 945 -58.27 154.51 -104.43
C GLN A 945 -58.13 155.98 -103.98
N LEU A 946 -58.03 156.24 -102.68
CA LEU A 946 -57.76 157.56 -102.13
C LEU A 946 -56.36 158.06 -102.54
N THR A 947 -55.36 157.19 -102.45
CA THR A 947 -53.98 157.48 -102.91
C THR A 947 -53.95 157.77 -104.41
N LYS A 948 -54.74 157.05 -105.21
CA LYS A 948 -54.90 157.28 -106.64
C LYS A 948 -55.55 158.63 -106.95
N LYS A 949 -56.63 159.01 -106.26
CA LYS A 949 -57.21 160.37 -106.34
C LYS A 949 -56.17 161.43 -106.02
N LEU A 950 -55.45 161.31 -104.91
CA LEU A 950 -54.39 162.26 -104.53
C LEU A 950 -53.24 162.34 -105.56
N MET A 951 -52.94 161.25 -106.27
CA MET A 951 -51.98 161.27 -107.39
C MET A 951 -52.54 161.95 -108.65
N ASP A 952 -53.81 161.77 -108.97
CA ASP A 952 -54.44 162.38 -110.15
C ASP A 952 -54.78 163.88 -109.92
N ASP A 953 -55.18 164.26 -108.71
CA ASP A 953 -55.31 165.67 -108.28
C ASP A 953 -53.93 166.36 -108.31
N LYS A 954 -52.86 165.68 -107.85
CA LYS A 954 -51.48 166.17 -107.99
C LYS A 954 -51.11 166.40 -109.46
N LYS A 955 -51.44 165.48 -110.39
CA LYS A 955 -51.22 165.70 -111.83
C LYS A 955 -52.00 166.91 -112.35
N PHE A 956 -53.25 167.08 -111.92
CA PHE A 956 -54.08 168.23 -112.30
C PHE A 956 -53.41 169.55 -111.88
N TYR A 957 -53.00 169.68 -110.61
CA TYR A 957 -52.28 170.87 -110.15
C TYR A 957 -50.94 171.07 -110.87
N GLN A 958 -50.21 170.00 -111.19
CA GLN A 958 -48.96 170.11 -111.98
C GLN A 958 -49.21 170.57 -113.42
N LEU A 959 -50.26 170.10 -114.10
CA LEU A 959 -50.62 170.54 -115.46
C LEU A 959 -51.16 171.97 -115.49
N GLU A 960 -51.99 172.34 -114.51
CA GLU A 960 -52.57 173.68 -114.39
C GLU A 960 -51.50 174.74 -114.05
N LEU A 961 -50.48 174.37 -113.26
CA LEU A 961 -49.27 175.16 -113.06
C LEU A 961 -48.50 175.31 -114.36
N VAL A 962 -48.10 174.20 -115.02
CA VAL A 962 -47.29 174.23 -116.25
C VAL A 962 -47.97 175.02 -117.40
N ASN A 963 -49.31 175.01 -117.50
CA ASN A 963 -50.03 175.79 -118.51
C ASN A 963 -50.12 177.29 -118.20
N ARG A 964 -50.12 177.72 -116.93
CA ARG A 964 -49.96 179.16 -116.61
C ARG A 964 -48.49 179.59 -116.64
N GLU A 965 -47.59 178.71 -116.25
CA GLU A 965 -46.12 178.84 -116.32
C GLU A 965 -45.58 178.72 -117.76
N THR A 966 -46.42 178.50 -118.76
CA THR A 966 -46.06 178.70 -120.18
C THR A 966 -46.56 180.03 -120.76
N ASN A 967 -47.45 180.75 -120.04
CA ASN A 967 -47.98 182.05 -120.46
C ASN A 967 -47.10 183.21 -119.93
N PHE A 968 -46.69 183.12 -118.66
CA PHE A 968 -45.34 183.43 -118.14
C PHE A 968 -44.41 184.20 -119.11
N ASN A 969 -43.53 183.50 -119.84
CA ASN A 969 -42.37 184.07 -120.52
C ASN A 969 -42.65 184.84 -121.83
N LYS A 970 -43.89 185.27 -122.09
CA LYS A 970 -44.14 186.41 -123.01
C LYS A 970 -44.35 187.74 -122.27
N VAL A 971 -44.55 187.70 -120.95
CA VAL A 971 -44.85 188.87 -120.10
C VAL A 971 -44.17 188.75 -118.70
N PHE A 972 -42.86 188.42 -118.66
CA PHE A 972 -41.93 188.31 -117.49
C PHE A 972 -41.87 186.92 -116.72
N ASN A 973 -40.77 186.54 -115.99
CA ASN A 973 -40.24 185.13 -115.78
C ASN A 973 -39.83 184.62 -114.29
N ALA A 974 -39.81 183.28 -113.90
CA ALA A 974 -39.09 182.42 -112.79
C ALA A 974 -39.82 181.34 -111.77
N SER A 975 -39.25 180.16 -111.21
CA SER A 975 -39.87 179.02 -110.29
C SER A 975 -39.04 177.83 -109.47
N PRO A 976 -39.60 176.84 -108.58
CA PRO A 976 -38.93 175.81 -107.58
C PRO A 976 -39.50 174.29 -107.18
N ASN A 977 -38.92 173.36 -106.26
CA ASN A 977 -39.35 171.88 -105.83
C ASN A 977 -38.69 171.02 -104.56
N VAL A 978 -39.17 169.81 -103.98
CA VAL A 978 -38.58 168.62 -103.06
C VAL A 978 -39.61 167.63 -102.22
N GLY A 979 -39.54 166.45 -101.42
CA GLY A 979 -38.66 165.36 -100.67
C GLY A 979 -39.36 164.09 -99.85
N VAL A 980 -38.71 163.04 -99.11
CA VAL A 980 -39.30 161.69 -98.47
C VAL A 980 -38.51 160.78 -97.33
N ILE A 981 -39.05 159.72 -96.53
CA ILE A 981 -38.43 158.50 -95.67
C ILE A 981 -39.42 157.63 -94.65
N ASN A 982 -39.38 156.48 -93.77
CA ASN A 982 -38.55 155.35 -93.01
C ASN A 982 -39.29 154.00 -92.32
N PRO A 983 -38.67 152.90 -91.66
CA PRO A 983 -39.25 151.53 -91.09
C PRO A 983 -38.82 150.77 -89.67
N LEU A 984 -39.22 149.46 -89.27
CA LEU A 984 -38.94 148.63 -87.93
C LEU A 984 -39.16 146.99 -87.76
N ALA A 985 -38.85 146.19 -86.63
CA ALA A 985 -38.97 144.64 -86.38
C ALA A 985 -38.88 143.88 -84.89
N LYS A 986 -38.98 142.48 -84.64
CA LYS A 986 -38.90 141.65 -83.27
C LYS A 986 -38.51 140.04 -83.07
N GLN A 987 -39.03 139.13 -82.11
CA GLN A 987 -38.49 137.75 -81.52
C GLN A 987 -39.55 136.56 -81.14
N LYS A 988 -39.47 135.26 -80.52
CA LYS A 988 -38.66 134.21 -79.66
C LYS A 988 -39.27 132.67 -79.70
N LYS A 989 -39.09 131.43 -79.02
CA LYS A 989 -38.47 130.57 -77.85
C LYS A 989 -38.41 128.93 -78.05
N LYS A 990 -38.25 127.94 -77.05
CA LYS A 990 -38.01 126.38 -77.14
C LYS A 990 -38.31 125.31 -75.91
N ASN A 991 -38.13 123.92 -76.01
CA ASN A 991 -38.27 122.69 -75.05
C ASN A 991 -37.24 121.45 -75.24
N ASP A 992 -37.16 120.41 -74.35
CA ASP A 992 -36.95 118.90 -74.50
C ASP A 992 -35.65 118.01 -74.19
N LYS A 993 -35.83 116.74 -73.68
CA LYS A 993 -35.10 115.39 -73.77
C LYS A 993 -33.85 114.81 -72.94
N ILE A 994 -34.02 113.54 -72.43
CA ILE A 994 -33.15 112.29 -72.37
C ILE A 994 -32.26 111.81 -71.13
N ALA A 995 -32.41 110.51 -70.75
CA ALA A 995 -31.45 109.47 -70.19
C ALA A 995 -31.47 108.89 -68.72
N ASN A 996 -31.57 107.54 -68.65
CA ASN A 996 -30.99 106.51 -67.73
C ASN A 996 -31.27 106.36 -66.20
N ARG A 997 -32.13 105.36 -65.88
CA ARG A 997 -31.87 104.06 -65.18
C ARG A 997 -31.13 104.03 -63.81
N PHE A 998 -31.89 103.67 -62.76
CA PHE A 998 -31.47 102.82 -61.62
C PHE A 998 -32.65 101.91 -61.20
N VAL A 999 -32.41 100.79 -60.51
CA VAL A 999 -33.47 99.82 -60.11
C VAL A 999 -33.23 99.27 -58.70
N SER A 1000 -34.29 99.18 -57.90
CA SER A 1000 -34.39 98.41 -56.64
C SER A 1000 -35.66 97.56 -56.64
N ALA A 1001 -35.67 96.48 -55.85
CA ALA A 1001 -36.62 95.35 -55.94
C ALA A 1001 -38.10 95.66 -55.61
N PRO A 1002 -39.03 94.85 -56.15
CA PRO A 1002 -40.34 94.57 -55.56
C PRO A 1002 -40.46 93.13 -54.98
N ASN A 1003 -41.65 92.77 -54.51
CA ASN A 1003 -41.94 91.69 -53.55
C ASN A 1003 -42.55 90.40 -54.15
N LEU A 1004 -42.36 89.30 -53.39
CA LEU A 1004 -43.31 88.21 -53.08
C LEU A 1004 -43.83 87.22 -54.16
N SER A 1005 -43.78 85.95 -53.74
CA SER A 1005 -44.78 84.86 -53.91
C SER A 1005 -44.67 83.87 -55.08
N ALA A 1006 -45.22 82.67 -54.81
CA ALA A 1006 -45.53 81.51 -55.67
C ALA A 1006 -44.38 80.69 -56.30
N LEU A 1007 -44.29 79.42 -55.84
CA LEU A 1007 -44.35 78.18 -56.66
C LEU A 1007 -43.56 78.17 -58.00
N GLU A 1008 -42.50 77.39 -58.19
CA GLU A 1008 -42.55 75.93 -58.37
C GLU A 1008 -41.16 75.22 -58.35
N SER A 1009 -41.20 73.91 -58.10
CA SER A 1009 -40.44 72.80 -58.70
C SER A 1009 -38.94 72.88 -59.11
N ALA A 1010 -38.21 71.85 -58.66
CA ALA A 1010 -37.05 71.20 -59.29
C ALA A 1010 -35.67 71.90 -59.38
N ALA A 1011 -34.73 71.48 -58.51
CA ALA A 1011 -33.42 70.92 -58.88
C ALA A 1011 -32.77 70.20 -57.68
N GLY A 1012 -31.98 69.14 -57.91
CA GLY A 1012 -31.28 68.39 -56.86
C GLY A 1012 -29.83 68.84 -56.62
N GLY A 1013 -29.30 68.65 -55.42
CA GLY A 1013 -27.90 68.94 -55.09
C GLY A 1013 -27.48 68.55 -53.66
N ASN A 1014 -26.37 67.83 -53.54
CA ASN A 1014 -25.76 67.33 -52.28
C ASN A 1014 -25.46 68.43 -51.24
N GLY A 1015 -25.43 68.10 -49.93
CA GLY A 1015 -24.80 68.97 -48.93
C GLY A 1015 -24.90 68.57 -47.45
N GLN A 1016 -23.92 67.81 -46.97
CA GLN A 1016 -23.43 67.62 -45.58
C GLN A 1016 -24.04 68.42 -44.39
N HIS A 1017 -24.26 67.72 -43.27
CA HIS A 1017 -23.90 68.03 -41.85
C HIS A 1017 -24.16 69.47 -41.32
N GLN A 1018 -24.80 69.68 -40.15
CA GLN A 1018 -24.27 69.29 -38.82
C GLN A 1018 -25.35 69.27 -37.70
N GLN A 1019 -25.05 68.47 -36.67
CA GLN A 1019 -25.34 68.60 -35.21
C GLN A 1019 -26.35 69.65 -34.70
N HIS A 1020 -27.27 69.24 -33.80
CA HIS A 1020 -27.10 69.42 -32.34
C HIS A 1020 -28.24 68.81 -31.48
N ASN A 1021 -27.89 68.49 -30.22
CA ASN A 1021 -28.61 68.60 -28.93
C ASN A 1021 -30.18 68.59 -28.91
N ARG A 1022 -30.87 68.00 -27.91
CA ARG A 1022 -30.52 67.85 -26.47
C ARG A 1022 -31.38 66.76 -25.77
N LEU A 1023 -30.98 66.38 -24.55
CA LEU A 1023 -31.71 65.57 -23.54
C LEU A 1023 -33.00 66.31 -23.04
N GLU A 1024 -33.97 65.73 -22.33
CA GLU A 1024 -33.95 64.67 -21.28
C GLU A 1024 -35.25 63.82 -21.20
N PRO A 1025 -35.20 62.55 -20.70
CA PRO A 1025 -36.38 61.78 -20.30
C PRO A 1025 -36.28 61.06 -18.92
N ILE A 1026 -37.40 60.97 -18.18
CA ILE A 1026 -37.63 60.03 -17.05
C ILE A 1026 -39.16 59.93 -16.77
N PRO A 1027 -39.70 58.89 -16.09
CA PRO A 1027 -39.05 57.67 -15.58
C PRO A 1027 -39.79 56.31 -15.80
N ASN A 1028 -39.03 55.22 -15.54
CA ASN A 1028 -39.42 53.88 -15.01
C ASN A 1028 -39.38 52.62 -15.92
N SER A 1029 -38.15 52.09 -16.08
CA SER A 1029 -37.78 50.65 -16.01
C SER A 1029 -38.30 49.65 -17.08
N PRO A 1030 -37.64 48.48 -17.28
CA PRO A 1030 -36.33 48.01 -16.80
C PRO A 1030 -35.36 47.70 -17.99
N VAL A 1031 -34.51 46.67 -17.82
CA VAL A 1031 -33.58 46.02 -18.79
C VAL A 1031 -32.17 46.62 -18.90
N HIS A 1032 -31.20 45.81 -18.44
CA HIS A 1032 -29.83 45.79 -18.95
C HIS A 1032 -29.72 44.66 -19.98
N ASP A 1033 -29.01 44.86 -21.09
CA ASP A 1033 -28.48 43.73 -21.84
C ASP A 1033 -27.15 44.00 -22.58
N ILE A 1034 -26.46 42.90 -22.82
CA ILE A 1034 -25.03 42.64 -23.09
C ILE A 1034 -24.46 43.18 -24.43
N GLY A 1035 -23.15 43.50 -24.45
CA GLY A 1035 -22.27 43.32 -25.64
C GLY A 1035 -21.24 44.43 -25.93
N PHE A 1036 -20.13 44.19 -26.64
CA PHE A 1036 -19.43 42.93 -26.99
C PHE A 1036 -17.97 43.19 -27.47
N ASN A 1037 -17.04 42.29 -27.12
CA ASN A 1037 -15.77 41.90 -27.80
C ASN A 1037 -14.71 42.91 -28.36
N SER A 1038 -13.52 42.87 -27.72
CA SER A 1038 -12.18 42.49 -28.27
C SER A 1038 -11.48 43.21 -29.45
N ASN A 1039 -10.18 43.50 -29.29
CA ASN A 1039 -9.13 43.28 -30.31
C ASN A 1039 -7.68 43.24 -29.73
N LYS A 1040 -6.68 42.84 -30.55
CA LYS A 1040 -5.27 42.41 -30.22
C LYS A 1040 -4.21 43.30 -30.95
N PRO A 1041 -2.85 43.10 -30.88
CA PRO A 1041 -1.92 42.67 -29.79
C PRO A 1041 -0.48 43.35 -29.76
N LEU A 1042 0.35 43.01 -28.75
CA LEU A 1042 1.86 43.01 -28.72
C LEU A 1042 2.65 44.36 -28.72
N PRO A 1043 3.96 44.44 -28.34
CA PRO A 1043 5.01 43.39 -28.20
C PRO A 1043 5.80 43.29 -26.85
N GLN A 1044 6.81 42.39 -26.83
CA GLN A 1044 7.82 42.04 -25.77
C GLN A 1044 9.10 42.93 -25.84
N PRO A 1045 10.23 42.73 -25.09
CA PRO A 1045 10.66 41.72 -24.07
C PRO A 1045 10.99 42.37 -22.66
N VAL A 1046 11.88 41.98 -21.71
CA VAL A 1046 13.11 41.14 -21.60
C VAL A 1046 13.30 40.58 -20.15
N ALA A 1047 14.25 39.64 -19.93
CA ALA A 1047 14.67 39.06 -18.62
C ALA A 1047 16.18 39.33 -18.32
N PRO A 1048 16.91 38.62 -17.43
CA PRO A 1048 16.65 38.03 -16.10
C PRO A 1048 17.62 38.57 -15.00
N LYS A 1049 17.62 38.02 -13.75
CA LYS A 1049 18.83 37.90 -12.87
C LYS A 1049 18.65 37.07 -11.59
N GLU A 1050 19.70 36.34 -11.19
CA GLU A 1050 19.87 35.74 -9.85
C GLU A 1050 20.48 36.75 -8.83
N ALA A 1051 20.32 36.48 -7.52
CA ALA A 1051 21.29 36.83 -6.47
C ALA A 1051 21.18 35.83 -5.28
N LYS A 1052 22.24 35.69 -4.46
CA LYS A 1052 22.41 34.61 -3.44
C LYS A 1052 22.82 35.15 -2.05
N ARG A 1053 22.72 34.27 -1.03
CA ARG A 1053 23.24 34.37 0.37
C ARG A 1053 22.39 35.23 1.33
N PHE A 1054 22.49 35.11 2.67
CA PHE A 1054 23.31 34.24 3.56
C PHE A 1054 22.36 33.43 4.48
N LEU A 1055 22.58 32.14 4.77
CA LEU A 1055 23.60 31.53 5.65
C LEU A 1055 23.54 31.99 7.13
N SER A 1056 23.16 31.06 8.01
CA SER A 1056 23.68 30.96 9.38
C SER A 1056 24.17 29.52 9.62
N ARG A 1057 25.23 29.38 10.43
CA ARG A 1057 25.84 28.11 10.92
C ARG A 1057 25.59 28.04 12.44
N LYS A 1058 25.72 26.91 13.16
CA LYS A 1058 26.82 25.92 13.23
C LYS A 1058 26.29 24.55 13.65
N ASP A 1059 26.84 23.45 13.11
CA ASP A 1059 28.01 22.67 13.59
C ASP A 1059 27.80 22.11 15.03
N GLY A 1060 27.87 20.81 15.31
CA GLY A 1060 28.04 19.64 14.41
C GLY A 1060 28.69 18.44 15.11
N TYR A 1061 29.12 17.44 14.31
CA TYR A 1061 30.11 16.39 14.63
C TYR A 1061 29.68 15.25 15.60
N LEU A 1062 30.24 14.02 15.52
CA LEU A 1062 31.29 13.45 14.63
C LEU A 1062 31.04 11.93 14.39
N GLU A 1063 31.82 11.36 13.46
CA GLU A 1063 32.01 9.94 13.05
C GLU A 1063 31.70 8.84 14.10
N VAL A 1064 31.23 7.64 13.73
CA VAL A 1064 31.63 6.80 12.57
C VAL A 1064 30.47 6.39 11.67
#